data_AF-A0A2N0UYR4-F1
#
_entry.id   AF-A0A2N0UYR4-F1
#
_cell.length_a   1.000
_cell.length_b   1.000
_cell.length_c   1.000
_cell.angle_alpha   90.00
_cell.angle_beta   90.00
_cell.angle_gamma   90.00
#
_symmetry.space_group_name_H-M   'P 1'
#
loop_
_entity.id
_entity.type
_entity.pdbx_description
1 polymer ?
#
loop_
_entity_poly.entity_id
_entity_poly.type
_entity_poly.pdbx_seq_one_letter_code
_entity_poly.pdbx_strand_id
1 'polypeptide(L)'
;MDVEIFSLTGKNSADLSQTSGEIAKKLEQNGFSVTKVKSVSPSYSKIISALNELAKSEKAPDQVVIAEALTTKDSTSFRKKFAEVVAASEKYENTPVPKDYWRKRNLDFLNAKKRKADKEEMEQLKDKYRMFRKKSRVFSLKDMGSGYRGYCFMYRGIQVAVLPKSSLAGENPEDMVCLACIRTRSNFENSQEDYPNGFSNQEFVPAKTGFVNNYIPLRGDGAKEVTRKCVVMVSFLVFLTALSLLFYNMIYLSLRNAELNGEIQRIAHSVDDSDTTPAKKKDDTINWDKLLKINDEIVGWIQMKDTHIDYPVLWHKADSTPQQYYLNHNYKNEWDGFGSVFVDYRSTKGTDGKNLVLHSHHIQDGSMFGDLMKFGGTTGDLDFYKEVPTFRFDTPKGKGTYKIISVFKTNTLTAHGEFFNYMISDFENDKDFMNYVYNVRIRSLFNCPVDVNEDDELVTLSTCSYEFTNFRTVIVARKVRAGESTKVDVKKASLNKNAVWPQVYYSSYGGTRPTVTDFDTAYKKGQITWYDGDYGFKNQKVTPKTTESTTATDKKGQTVTKKPQPTTQAKVYCNVTFINYDGSVLSKQKVEYGKSAVVPKTIPKKPSDEYYDYTFEGWDTTYDYTKVTANLSIAPKFKATLKPEYANAQ
;
A
#
# COMPACT_ATOMS: atom_id res chain seq x y z
N MET A 1 -12.34 13.88 -68.91
CA MET A 1 -12.13 13.41 -67.51
C MET A 1 -13.07 14.19 -66.63
N ASP A 2 -13.84 13.49 -65.81
CA ASP A 2 -14.79 14.08 -64.89
C ASP A 2 -14.07 14.60 -63.64
N VAL A 3 -14.32 15.86 -63.27
CA VAL A 3 -13.63 16.55 -62.17
C VAL A 3 -14.65 17.07 -61.17
N GLU A 4 -14.44 16.74 -59.89
CA GLU A 4 -15.16 17.36 -58.77
C GLU A 4 -14.24 18.27 -57.96
N ILE A 5 -14.75 19.44 -57.56
CA ILE A 5 -13.94 20.45 -56.86
C ILE A 5 -14.44 20.60 -55.42
N PHE A 6 -13.52 20.42 -54.47
CA PHE A 6 -13.74 20.68 -53.05
C PHE A 6 -13.09 22.01 -52.68
N SER A 7 -13.90 23.02 -52.35
CA SER A 7 -13.41 24.26 -51.78
C SER A 7 -13.34 24.12 -50.25
N LEU A 8 -12.16 24.25 -49.64
CA LEU A 8 -12.04 24.17 -48.19
C LEU A 8 -12.46 25.48 -47.51
N THR A 9 -13.59 25.47 -46.80
CA THR A 9 -14.13 26.67 -46.13
C THR A 9 -13.54 26.88 -44.75
N GLY A 10 -12.86 28.02 -44.54
CA GLY A 10 -12.39 28.53 -43.25
C GLY A 10 -12.42 30.07 -43.22
N LYS A 11 -12.01 30.70 -42.10
CA LYS A 11 -11.90 32.18 -42.06
C LYS A 11 -10.96 32.64 -43.20
N ASN A 12 -11.47 33.48 -44.09
CA ASN A 12 -10.78 34.09 -45.25
C ASN A 12 -10.38 33.12 -46.39
N SER A 13 -11.15 32.05 -46.66
CA SER A 13 -11.02 31.25 -47.89
C SER A 13 -12.06 31.67 -48.93
N ALA A 14 -11.69 31.78 -50.20
CA ALA A 14 -12.66 31.99 -51.28
C ALA A 14 -13.56 30.75 -51.44
N ASP A 15 -14.88 30.94 -51.46
CA ASP A 15 -15.82 29.87 -51.77
C ASP A 15 -16.00 29.76 -53.28
N LEU A 16 -15.34 28.77 -53.88
CA LEU A 16 -15.33 28.56 -55.33
C LEU A 16 -16.67 28.06 -55.88
N SER A 17 -17.64 27.73 -55.00
CA SER A 17 -18.99 27.40 -55.45
C SER A 17 -19.64 28.56 -56.24
N GLN A 18 -19.27 29.80 -55.91
CA GLN A 18 -19.79 31.03 -56.52
C GLN A 18 -19.21 31.31 -57.92
N THR A 19 -18.07 30.74 -58.29
CA THR A 19 -17.41 30.91 -59.61
C THR A 19 -17.46 29.64 -60.48
N SER A 20 -18.29 28.67 -60.11
CA SER A 20 -18.40 27.35 -60.75
C SER A 20 -18.62 27.38 -62.28
N GLY A 21 -19.38 28.34 -62.80
CA GLY A 21 -19.63 28.46 -64.24
C GLY A 21 -18.41 28.87 -65.07
N GLU A 22 -17.54 29.73 -64.52
CA GLU A 22 -16.31 30.16 -65.19
C GLU A 22 -15.25 29.06 -65.14
N ILE A 23 -15.16 28.35 -64.01
CA ILE A 23 -14.31 27.17 -63.85
C ILE A 23 -14.68 26.08 -64.86
N ALA A 24 -15.98 25.79 -65.01
CA ALA A 24 -16.46 24.79 -65.97
C ALA A 24 -16.03 25.13 -67.40
N LYS A 25 -16.20 26.38 -67.84
CA LYS A 25 -15.82 26.82 -69.18
C LYS A 25 -14.31 26.67 -69.45
N LYS A 26 -13.45 27.03 -68.48
CA LYS A 26 -11.98 26.90 -68.63
C LYS A 26 -11.53 25.43 -68.63
N LEU A 27 -12.16 24.58 -67.82
CA LEU A 27 -11.85 23.15 -67.77
C LEU A 27 -12.31 22.41 -69.03
N GLU A 28 -13.47 22.75 -69.60
CA GLU A 28 -13.98 22.18 -70.85
C GLU A 28 -13.02 22.44 -72.03
N GLN A 29 -12.46 23.65 -72.11
CA GLN A 29 -11.43 24.00 -73.11
C GLN A 29 -10.17 23.12 -73.02
N ASN A 30 -9.94 22.47 -71.87
CA ASN A 30 -8.80 21.60 -71.61
C ASN A 30 -9.18 20.11 -71.50
N GLY A 31 -10.40 19.73 -71.93
CA GLY A 31 -10.84 18.33 -71.98
C GLY A 31 -11.33 17.74 -70.65
N PHE A 32 -11.70 18.60 -69.70
CA PHE A 32 -12.24 18.22 -68.40
C PHE A 32 -13.70 18.65 -68.26
N SER A 33 -14.53 17.85 -67.60
CA SER A 33 -15.94 18.15 -67.36
C SER A 33 -16.17 18.28 -65.85
N VAL A 34 -16.62 19.46 -65.40
CA VAL A 34 -16.88 19.70 -63.97
C VAL A 34 -18.20 19.07 -63.60
N THR A 35 -18.17 18.07 -62.71
CA THR A 35 -19.38 17.38 -62.25
C THR A 35 -20.05 18.14 -61.11
N LYS A 36 -19.26 18.67 -60.18
CA LYS A 36 -19.75 19.42 -59.02
C LYS A 36 -18.66 20.30 -58.40
N VAL A 37 -19.08 21.43 -57.81
CA VAL A 37 -18.24 22.23 -56.91
C VAL A 37 -18.93 22.27 -55.55
N LYS A 38 -18.24 21.86 -54.48
CA LYS A 38 -18.82 21.85 -53.13
C LYS A 38 -17.84 22.33 -52.07
N SER A 39 -18.38 22.96 -51.03
CA SER A 39 -17.63 23.40 -49.87
C SER A 39 -17.42 22.26 -48.88
N VAL A 40 -16.19 22.03 -48.42
CA VAL A 40 -15.83 20.95 -47.48
C VAL A 40 -15.07 21.54 -46.29
N SER A 41 -15.35 21.06 -45.08
CA SER A 41 -14.59 21.44 -43.90
C SER A 41 -13.12 21.03 -44.02
N PRO A 42 -12.14 21.86 -43.59
CA PRO A 42 -10.70 21.54 -43.70
C PRO A 42 -10.24 20.40 -42.78
N SER A 43 -11.12 19.77 -42.01
CA SER A 43 -10.80 18.61 -41.17
C SER A 43 -10.52 17.37 -42.03
N TYR A 44 -9.39 16.69 -41.78
CA TYR A 44 -9.02 15.47 -42.51
C TYR A 44 -10.13 14.40 -42.48
N SER A 45 -10.85 14.28 -41.36
CA SER A 45 -11.96 13.33 -41.21
C SER A 45 -13.14 13.62 -42.15
N LYS A 46 -13.44 14.91 -42.38
CA LYS A 46 -14.50 15.36 -43.29
C LYS A 46 -14.07 15.21 -44.75
N ILE A 47 -12.80 15.50 -45.05
CA ILE A 47 -12.22 15.26 -46.39
C ILE A 47 -12.26 13.76 -46.73
N ILE A 48 -11.84 12.88 -45.82
CA ILE A 48 -11.91 11.41 -45.98
C ILE A 48 -13.35 10.97 -46.23
N SER A 49 -14.31 11.50 -45.46
CA SER A 49 -15.73 11.16 -45.61
C SER A 49 -16.24 11.56 -47.00
N ALA A 50 -15.94 12.78 -47.44
CA ALA A 50 -16.35 13.28 -48.75
C ALA A 50 -15.72 12.49 -49.91
N LEU A 51 -14.43 12.14 -49.82
CA LEU A 51 -13.76 11.31 -50.83
C LEU A 51 -14.33 9.89 -50.85
N ASN A 52 -14.66 9.33 -49.69
CA ASN A 52 -15.28 8.01 -49.59
C ASN A 52 -16.68 7.93 -50.20
N GLU A 53 -17.48 8.98 -50.04
CA GLU A 53 -18.79 9.09 -50.69
C GLU A 53 -18.63 9.09 -52.21
N LEU A 54 -17.68 9.86 -52.75
CA LEU A 54 -17.42 9.90 -54.20
C LEU A 54 -16.92 8.56 -54.73
N ALA A 55 -15.96 7.94 -54.05
CA ALA A 55 -15.41 6.65 -54.46
C ALA A 55 -16.42 5.49 -54.40
N LYS A 56 -17.60 5.69 -53.81
CA LYS A 56 -18.70 4.70 -53.80
C LYS A 56 -19.79 4.99 -54.84
N SER A 57 -19.76 6.16 -55.47
CA SER A 57 -20.72 6.55 -56.51
C SER A 57 -20.52 5.71 -57.77
N GLU A 58 -21.62 5.33 -58.44
CA GLU A 58 -21.57 4.67 -59.76
C GLU A 58 -20.93 5.56 -60.84
N LYS A 59 -20.93 6.89 -60.63
CA LYS A 59 -20.25 7.88 -61.47
C LYS A 59 -19.18 8.60 -60.65
N ALA A 60 -18.19 7.85 -60.16
CA ALA A 60 -17.05 8.44 -59.46
C ALA A 60 -16.22 9.30 -60.45
N PRO A 61 -15.84 10.54 -60.08
CA PRO A 61 -15.04 11.38 -60.96
C PRO A 61 -13.61 10.81 -61.10
N ASP A 62 -12.99 11.05 -62.25
CA ASP A 62 -11.60 10.68 -62.51
C ASP A 62 -10.63 11.48 -61.61
N GLN A 63 -10.96 12.75 -61.34
CA GLN A 63 -10.15 13.63 -60.50
C GLN A 63 -10.98 14.42 -59.48
N VAL A 64 -10.34 14.71 -58.34
CA VAL A 64 -10.88 15.64 -57.34
C VAL A 64 -9.86 16.72 -57.05
N VAL A 65 -10.25 17.99 -57.17
CA VAL A 65 -9.38 19.13 -56.82
C VAL A 65 -9.81 19.71 -55.48
N ILE A 66 -8.94 19.60 -54.47
CA ILE A 66 -9.11 20.21 -53.16
C ILE A 66 -8.40 21.57 -53.17
N ALA A 67 -9.18 22.62 -53.40
CA ALA A 67 -8.71 23.99 -53.47
C ALA A 67 -8.63 24.67 -52.08
N GLU A 68 -7.92 25.78 -52.01
CA GLU A 68 -7.80 26.63 -50.80
C GLU A 68 -7.20 25.92 -49.57
N ALA A 69 -6.33 24.93 -49.78
CA ALA A 69 -5.92 23.99 -48.75
C ALA A 69 -4.55 24.27 -48.10
N LEU A 70 -3.54 24.63 -48.91
CA LEU A 70 -2.14 24.73 -48.46
C LEU A 70 -1.73 26.18 -48.16
N THR A 71 -0.82 26.34 -47.20
CA THR A 71 -0.43 27.66 -46.67
C THR A 71 1.09 27.88 -46.60
N THR A 72 1.88 26.92 -47.07
CA THR A 72 3.34 27.01 -47.10
C THR A 72 3.85 26.79 -48.52
N LYS A 73 5.04 27.32 -48.84
CA LYS A 73 5.66 27.17 -50.16
C LYS A 73 6.21 25.76 -50.41
N ASP A 74 6.41 25.00 -49.34
CA ASP A 74 6.96 23.65 -49.32
C ASP A 74 5.90 22.59 -48.96
N SER A 75 6.34 21.35 -48.76
CA SER A 75 5.43 20.24 -48.41
C SER A 75 4.91 20.25 -46.97
N THR A 76 5.32 21.22 -46.14
CA THR A 76 5.04 21.22 -44.70
C THR A 76 3.55 21.30 -44.41
N SER A 77 2.82 22.23 -45.05
CA SER A 77 1.37 22.34 -44.88
C SER A 77 0.60 21.13 -45.43
N PHE A 78 1.08 20.51 -46.52
CA PHE A 78 0.50 19.29 -47.06
C PHE A 78 0.66 18.12 -46.10
N ARG A 79 1.89 17.84 -45.62
CA ARG A 79 2.14 16.76 -44.66
C ARG A 79 1.33 16.94 -43.39
N LYS A 80 1.19 18.17 -42.89
CA LYS A 80 0.42 18.47 -41.68
C LYS A 80 -1.08 18.22 -41.86
N LYS A 81 -1.67 18.56 -43.01
CA LYS A 81 -3.13 18.53 -43.20
C LYS A 81 -3.65 17.27 -43.89
N PHE A 82 -2.84 16.63 -44.73
CA PHE A 82 -3.26 15.54 -45.61
C PHE A 82 -2.58 14.20 -45.33
N ALA A 83 -1.62 14.10 -44.39
CA ALA A 83 -0.99 12.81 -44.05
C ALA A 83 -2.02 11.74 -43.66
N GLU A 84 -3.04 12.09 -42.85
CA GLU A 84 -4.12 11.17 -42.49
C GLU A 84 -5.01 10.78 -43.67
N VAL A 85 -5.23 11.70 -44.63
CA VAL A 85 -6.01 11.42 -45.84
C VAL A 85 -5.26 10.45 -46.75
N VAL A 86 -3.95 10.66 -46.91
CA VAL A 86 -3.05 9.76 -47.65
C VAL A 86 -2.97 8.39 -46.95
N ALA A 87 -2.82 8.36 -45.62
CA ALA A 87 -2.80 7.11 -44.85
C ALA A 87 -4.13 6.35 -44.94
N ALA A 88 -5.26 7.04 -45.01
CA ALA A 88 -6.56 6.43 -45.25
C ALA A 88 -6.62 5.80 -46.66
N SER A 89 -6.11 6.48 -47.69
CA SER A 89 -5.98 5.92 -49.03
C SER A 89 -5.18 4.61 -49.02
N GLU A 90 -4.00 4.62 -48.41
CA GLU A 90 -3.18 3.42 -48.25
C GLU A 90 -3.94 2.29 -47.53
N LYS A 91 -4.68 2.61 -46.47
CA LYS A 91 -5.44 1.62 -45.71
C LYS A 91 -6.54 0.94 -46.55
N TYR A 92 -7.16 1.65 -47.48
CA TYR A 92 -8.20 1.06 -48.35
C TYR A 92 -7.62 0.10 -49.39
N GLU A 93 -6.43 0.41 -49.93
CA GLU A 93 -5.75 -0.46 -50.89
C GLU A 93 -5.10 -1.69 -50.24
N ASN A 94 -4.91 -1.67 -48.92
CA ASN A 94 -4.21 -2.71 -48.19
C ASN A 94 -5.15 -3.74 -47.59
N THR A 95 -4.88 -5.03 -47.84
CA THR A 95 -5.58 -6.14 -47.18
C THR A 95 -5.15 -6.24 -45.71
N PRO A 96 -6.10 -6.42 -44.76
CA PRO A 96 -5.77 -6.64 -43.36
C PRO A 96 -4.89 -7.88 -43.15
N VAL A 97 -3.99 -7.80 -42.18
CA VAL A 97 -3.15 -8.95 -41.80
C VAL A 97 -4.04 -10.05 -41.19
N PRO A 98 -3.89 -11.32 -41.61
CA PRO A 98 -4.60 -12.43 -41.00
C PRO A 98 -4.36 -12.50 -39.49
N LYS A 99 -5.41 -12.71 -38.69
CA LYS A 99 -5.32 -12.74 -37.21
C LYS A 99 -4.35 -13.82 -36.70
N ASP A 100 -4.19 -14.90 -37.44
CA ASP A 100 -3.34 -16.05 -37.13
C ASP A 100 -1.98 -16.02 -37.85
N TYR A 101 -1.65 -14.93 -38.54
CA TYR A 101 -0.38 -14.75 -39.29
C TYR A 101 0.83 -15.17 -38.46
N TRP A 102 0.98 -14.59 -37.27
CA TRP A 102 2.13 -14.86 -36.40
C TRP A 102 2.16 -16.29 -35.87
N ARG A 103 0.99 -16.86 -35.55
CA ARG A 103 0.86 -18.24 -35.08
C ARG A 103 1.29 -19.22 -36.16
N LYS A 104 0.74 -19.09 -37.38
CA LYS A 104 1.06 -19.96 -38.52
C LYS A 104 2.53 -19.82 -38.92
N ARG A 105 3.01 -18.58 -39.09
CA ARG A 105 4.41 -18.30 -39.41
C ARG A 105 5.35 -18.96 -38.41
N ASN A 106 5.17 -18.68 -37.12
CA ASN A 106 6.06 -19.21 -36.10
C ASN A 106 6.04 -20.75 -36.04
N LEU A 107 4.88 -21.37 -36.25
CA LEU A 107 4.75 -22.83 -36.28
C LEU A 107 5.47 -23.44 -37.49
N ASP A 108 5.29 -22.87 -38.68
CA ASP A 108 5.94 -23.35 -39.91
C ASP A 108 7.47 -23.24 -39.81
N PHE A 109 7.98 -22.11 -39.32
CA PHE A 109 9.41 -21.92 -39.07
C PHE A 109 9.95 -22.87 -37.99
N LEU A 110 9.17 -23.15 -36.94
CA LEU A 110 9.54 -24.13 -35.92
C LEU A 110 9.62 -25.54 -36.49
N ASN A 111 8.63 -25.95 -37.29
CA ASN A 111 8.58 -27.27 -37.93
C ASN A 111 9.74 -27.44 -38.92
N ALA A 112 10.04 -26.42 -39.71
CA ALA A 112 11.21 -26.39 -40.61
C ALA A 112 12.53 -26.55 -39.86
N LYS A 113 12.68 -25.86 -38.73
CA LYS A 113 13.87 -26.01 -37.87
C LYS A 113 13.98 -27.42 -37.29
N LYS A 114 12.87 -28.02 -36.83
CA LYS A 114 12.84 -29.38 -36.25
C LYS A 114 13.30 -30.44 -37.25
N ARG A 115 12.89 -30.34 -38.50
CA ARG A 115 13.30 -31.26 -39.57
C ARG A 115 14.62 -30.90 -40.25
N LYS A 116 15.34 -29.88 -39.74
CA LYS A 116 16.63 -29.39 -40.28
C LYS A 116 16.53 -29.01 -41.77
N ALA A 117 15.48 -28.25 -42.11
CA ALA A 117 15.29 -27.67 -43.44
C ALA A 117 16.56 -26.96 -43.94
N ASP A 118 16.86 -27.11 -45.23
CA ASP A 118 18.00 -26.45 -45.86
C ASP A 118 17.75 -24.94 -46.05
N LYS A 119 18.75 -24.24 -46.58
CA LYS A 119 18.67 -22.78 -46.79
C LYS A 119 17.60 -22.40 -47.80
N GLU A 120 17.41 -23.21 -48.84
CA GLU A 120 16.46 -22.92 -49.92
C GLU A 120 15.03 -22.98 -49.40
N GLU A 121 14.73 -24.01 -48.63
CA GLU A 121 13.43 -24.18 -48.00
C GLU A 121 13.11 -23.11 -46.95
N MET A 122 14.14 -22.63 -46.23
CA MET A 122 13.99 -21.50 -45.31
C MET A 122 13.72 -20.18 -46.05
N GLU A 123 14.26 -19.98 -47.25
CA GLU A 123 13.94 -18.83 -48.10
C GLU A 123 12.52 -18.94 -48.68
N GLN A 124 12.11 -20.13 -49.15
CA GLN A 124 10.72 -20.35 -49.58
C GLN A 124 9.71 -20.05 -48.47
N LEU A 125 10.04 -20.40 -47.21
CA LEU A 125 9.21 -20.04 -46.05
C LEU A 125 9.20 -18.55 -45.75
N LYS A 126 10.31 -17.83 -45.93
CA LYS A 126 10.33 -16.37 -45.81
C LYS A 126 9.45 -15.73 -46.88
N ASP A 127 9.53 -16.21 -48.11
CA ASP A 127 8.74 -15.73 -49.23
C ASP A 127 7.24 -16.00 -49.04
N LYS A 128 6.88 -17.19 -48.54
CA LYS A 128 5.49 -17.56 -48.19
C LYS A 128 4.83 -16.57 -47.22
N TYR A 129 5.60 -16.02 -46.28
CA TYR A 129 5.10 -15.08 -45.28
C TYR A 129 5.49 -13.63 -45.57
N ARG A 130 6.05 -13.34 -46.75
CA ARG A 130 6.40 -11.98 -47.15
C ARG A 130 5.12 -11.19 -47.40
N MET A 131 4.99 -10.07 -46.70
CA MET A 131 3.81 -9.21 -46.79
C MET A 131 4.19 -7.88 -47.43
N PHE A 132 3.37 -7.44 -48.36
CA PHE A 132 3.52 -6.14 -49.01
C PHE A 132 2.34 -5.25 -48.67
N ARG A 133 2.61 -3.95 -48.57
CA ARG A 133 1.59 -2.93 -48.47
C ARG A 133 1.74 -1.91 -49.59
N LYS A 134 0.63 -1.49 -50.16
CA LYS A 134 0.51 -0.34 -51.05
C LYS A 134 0.85 0.93 -50.27
N LYS A 135 1.78 1.71 -50.81
CA LYS A 135 2.20 3.02 -50.31
C LYS A 135 1.88 4.07 -51.34
N SER A 136 1.15 5.10 -50.93
CA SER A 136 0.67 6.13 -51.85
C SER A 136 1.84 6.98 -52.28
N ARG A 137 2.01 7.13 -53.60
CA ARG A 137 2.95 8.09 -54.16
C ARG A 137 2.30 9.47 -54.17
N VAL A 138 2.97 10.44 -53.54
CA VAL A 138 2.58 11.85 -53.59
C VAL A 138 3.48 12.56 -54.60
N PHE A 139 2.88 13.15 -55.63
CA PHE A 139 3.58 13.92 -56.65
C PHE A 139 3.45 15.42 -56.37
N SER A 140 4.47 16.19 -56.73
CA SER A 140 4.35 17.65 -56.70
C SER A 140 3.73 18.13 -58.01
N LEU A 141 2.79 19.07 -57.90
CA LEU A 141 2.24 19.81 -59.04
C LEU A 141 3.13 21.00 -59.42
N LYS A 142 4.38 21.07 -58.91
CA LYS A 142 5.32 22.19 -59.10
C LYS A 142 4.74 23.51 -58.57
N ASP A 143 5.31 24.63 -59.01
CA ASP A 143 4.88 25.98 -58.60
C ASP A 143 3.50 26.31 -59.18
N MET A 144 2.59 26.71 -58.30
CA MET A 144 1.21 27.11 -58.59
C MET A 144 0.99 28.62 -58.37
N GLY A 145 2.07 29.39 -58.17
CA GLY A 145 2.04 30.84 -57.99
C GLY A 145 2.91 31.29 -56.83
N SER A 146 3.73 32.32 -57.04
CA SER A 146 4.60 32.93 -56.02
C SER A 146 5.51 31.95 -55.24
N GLY A 147 5.84 30.81 -55.84
CA GLY A 147 6.62 29.73 -55.23
C GLY A 147 5.82 28.74 -54.37
N TYR A 148 4.48 28.84 -54.34
CA TYR A 148 3.61 27.91 -53.61
C TYR A 148 3.34 26.65 -54.41
N ARG A 149 3.55 25.48 -53.80
CA ARG A 149 3.43 24.20 -54.50
C ARG A 149 2.11 23.49 -54.23
N GLY A 150 1.55 22.88 -55.28
CA GLY A 150 0.48 21.89 -55.17
C GLY A 150 1.01 20.47 -55.07
N TYR A 151 0.14 19.53 -54.68
CA TYR A 151 0.47 18.11 -54.57
C TYR A 151 -0.70 17.24 -55.05
N CYS A 152 -0.43 16.07 -55.61
CA CYS A 152 -1.47 15.10 -55.94
C CYS A 152 -1.11 13.68 -55.49
N PHE A 153 -2.15 12.87 -55.25
CA PHE A 153 -2.05 11.46 -54.81
C PHE A 153 -3.31 10.69 -55.19
N MET A 154 -3.24 9.36 -55.20
CA MET A 154 -4.40 8.51 -55.53
C MET A 154 -5.26 8.26 -54.30
N TYR A 155 -6.59 8.24 -54.45
CA TYR A 155 -7.55 7.86 -53.42
C TYR A 155 -8.64 6.96 -54.01
N ARG A 156 -8.58 5.64 -53.77
CA ARG A 156 -9.58 4.66 -54.22
C ARG A 156 -9.93 4.80 -55.71
N GLY A 157 -8.91 4.92 -56.56
CA GLY A 157 -9.05 5.12 -58.02
C GLY A 157 -9.25 6.57 -58.48
N ILE A 158 -9.42 7.51 -57.56
CA ILE A 158 -9.60 8.95 -57.86
C ILE A 158 -8.25 9.68 -57.75
N GLN A 159 -7.89 10.47 -58.77
CA GLN A 159 -6.71 11.32 -58.71
C GLN A 159 -7.01 12.60 -57.92
N VAL A 160 -6.47 12.73 -56.71
CA VAL A 160 -6.74 13.88 -55.84
C VAL A 160 -5.62 14.91 -55.96
N ALA A 161 -5.95 16.12 -56.40
CA ALA A 161 -5.08 17.28 -56.43
C ALA A 161 -5.36 18.19 -55.23
N VAL A 162 -4.33 18.75 -54.61
CA VAL A 162 -4.43 19.64 -53.45
C VAL A 162 -3.65 20.92 -53.73
N LEU A 163 -4.33 22.06 -53.61
CA LEU A 163 -3.81 23.36 -54.01
C LEU A 163 -3.53 24.30 -52.83
N PRO A 164 -2.54 25.20 -52.97
CA PRO A 164 -2.37 26.31 -52.04
C PRO A 164 -3.52 27.29 -52.14
N LYS A 165 -3.65 28.13 -51.10
CA LYS A 165 -4.61 29.24 -51.12
C LYS A 165 -4.25 30.21 -52.24
N SER A 166 -5.22 30.52 -53.09
CA SER A 166 -5.05 31.49 -54.19
C SER A 166 -4.56 32.86 -53.70
N SER A 167 -5.10 33.34 -52.57
CA SER A 167 -4.68 34.59 -51.93
C SER A 167 -3.19 34.65 -51.53
N LEU A 168 -2.56 33.49 -51.31
CA LEU A 168 -1.13 33.40 -51.01
C LEU A 168 -0.29 33.17 -52.26
N ALA A 169 -0.81 32.41 -53.22
CA ALA A 169 -0.16 32.15 -54.50
C ALA A 169 -0.14 33.41 -55.40
N GLY A 170 -1.07 34.34 -55.19
CA GLY A 170 -1.23 35.55 -56.00
C GLY A 170 -1.78 35.26 -57.40
N GLU A 171 -2.40 34.10 -57.58
CA GLU A 171 -2.91 33.60 -58.87
C GLU A 171 -4.43 33.48 -58.81
N ASN A 172 -5.06 33.55 -59.98
CA ASN A 172 -6.49 33.33 -60.12
C ASN A 172 -6.85 31.87 -59.73
N PRO A 173 -7.82 31.63 -58.83
CA PRO A 173 -8.17 30.29 -58.38
C PRO A 173 -8.63 29.34 -59.50
N GLU A 174 -9.35 29.86 -60.50
CA GLU A 174 -9.86 29.11 -61.63
C GLU A 174 -8.71 28.58 -62.51
N ASP A 175 -7.70 29.41 -62.75
CA ASP A 175 -6.50 29.04 -63.52
C ASP A 175 -5.64 28.01 -62.75
N MET A 176 -5.52 28.19 -61.43
CA MET A 176 -4.84 27.22 -60.57
C MET A 176 -5.52 25.85 -60.60
N VAL A 177 -6.86 25.79 -60.57
CA VAL A 177 -7.63 24.55 -60.67
C VAL A 177 -7.39 23.86 -62.01
N CYS A 178 -7.47 24.61 -63.13
CA CYS A 178 -7.23 24.07 -64.45
C CYS A 178 -5.81 23.49 -64.59
N LEU A 179 -4.81 24.24 -64.13
CA LEU A 179 -3.42 23.82 -64.13
C LEU A 179 -3.19 22.58 -63.25
N ALA A 180 -3.91 22.46 -62.14
CA ALA A 180 -3.87 21.29 -61.26
C ALA A 180 -4.35 20.03 -61.97
N CYS A 181 -5.48 20.10 -62.69
CA CYS A 181 -6.04 18.96 -63.41
C CYS A 181 -5.07 18.43 -64.47
N ILE A 182 -4.51 19.33 -65.29
CA ILE A 182 -3.54 19.00 -66.33
C ILE A 182 -2.30 18.34 -65.74
N ARG A 183 -1.70 18.96 -64.71
CA ARG A 183 -0.48 18.43 -64.08
C ARG A 183 -0.72 17.15 -63.31
N THR A 184 -1.89 16.98 -62.71
CA THR A 184 -2.29 15.75 -62.02
C THR A 184 -2.38 14.60 -63.01
N ARG A 185 -3.11 14.80 -64.12
CA ARG A 185 -3.23 13.81 -65.20
C ARG A 185 -1.85 13.40 -65.71
N SER A 186 -1.02 14.38 -66.07
CA SER A 186 0.32 14.14 -66.59
C SER A 186 1.22 13.40 -65.60
N ASN A 187 1.16 13.75 -64.30
CA ASN A 187 1.94 13.05 -63.27
C ASN A 187 1.56 11.57 -63.17
N PHE A 188 0.27 11.22 -63.22
CA PHE A 188 -0.17 9.83 -63.13
C PHE A 188 0.06 9.04 -64.42
N GLU A 189 -0.13 9.64 -65.59
CA GLU A 189 0.17 9.00 -66.89
C GLU A 189 1.66 8.69 -67.00
N ASN A 190 2.53 9.66 -66.69
CA ASN A 190 3.99 9.48 -66.77
C ASN A 190 4.56 8.53 -65.71
N SER A 191 3.81 8.26 -64.65
CA SER A 191 4.26 7.41 -63.54
C SER A 191 3.57 6.06 -63.48
N GLN A 192 2.78 5.71 -64.51
CA GLN A 192 1.99 4.47 -64.53
C GLN A 192 2.86 3.21 -64.51
N GLU A 193 4.07 3.26 -65.10
CA GLU A 193 5.03 2.15 -65.08
C GLU A 193 5.63 1.93 -63.69
N ASP A 194 6.10 3.00 -63.05
CA ASP A 194 6.76 2.95 -61.73
C ASP A 194 5.78 2.82 -60.55
N TYR A 195 4.60 3.43 -60.69
CA TYR A 195 3.57 3.56 -59.66
C TYR A 195 2.19 3.28 -60.25
N PRO A 196 1.88 2.02 -60.63
CA PRO A 196 0.58 1.67 -61.17
C PRO A 196 -0.52 2.06 -60.18
N ASN A 197 -1.53 2.78 -60.67
CA ASN A 197 -2.60 3.38 -59.88
C ASN A 197 -2.10 4.28 -58.74
N GLY A 198 -0.91 4.86 -58.83
CA GLY A 198 -0.38 5.79 -57.84
C GLY A 198 0.17 5.16 -56.55
N PHE A 199 0.43 3.86 -56.54
CA PHE A 199 0.98 3.16 -55.37
C PHE A 199 2.27 2.41 -55.68
N SER A 200 3.21 2.40 -54.73
CA SER A 200 4.32 1.46 -54.71
C SER A 200 4.04 0.27 -53.77
N ASN A 201 4.71 -0.85 -54.01
CA ASN A 201 4.71 -1.97 -53.07
C ASN A 201 5.87 -1.79 -52.08
N GLN A 202 5.58 -1.78 -50.79
CA GLN A 202 6.59 -1.78 -49.73
C GLN A 202 6.47 -3.04 -48.88
N GLU A 203 7.57 -3.77 -48.70
CA GLU A 203 7.61 -4.90 -47.77
C GLU A 203 7.38 -4.42 -46.33
N PHE A 204 6.61 -5.17 -45.54
CA PHE A 204 6.42 -4.88 -44.12
C PHE A 204 6.26 -6.13 -43.28
N VAL A 205 6.60 -6.01 -42.00
CA VAL A 205 6.37 -7.05 -40.99
C VAL A 205 5.22 -6.61 -40.08
N PRO A 206 4.12 -7.40 -39.98
CA PRO A 206 3.01 -7.08 -39.10
C PRO A 206 3.40 -6.99 -37.63
N ALA A 207 2.90 -6.02 -36.85
CA ALA A 207 3.15 -5.99 -35.42
C ALA A 207 2.50 -7.19 -34.70
N LYS A 208 3.15 -7.72 -33.65
CA LYS A 208 2.54 -8.70 -32.73
C LYS A 208 1.62 -7.95 -31.78
N THR A 209 0.32 -7.95 -32.06
CA THR A 209 -0.68 -7.26 -31.24
C THR A 209 -1.63 -8.25 -30.58
N GLY A 210 -2.23 -7.86 -29.44
CA GLY A 210 -3.24 -8.64 -28.72
C GLY A 210 -2.75 -9.34 -27.46
N PHE A 211 -3.67 -9.55 -26.50
CA PHE A 211 -3.39 -10.12 -25.19
C PHE A 211 -2.69 -11.48 -25.27
N VAL A 212 -3.21 -12.38 -26.10
CA VAL A 212 -2.68 -13.74 -26.27
C VAL A 212 -1.23 -13.71 -26.78
N ASN A 213 -0.93 -12.89 -27.79
CA ASN A 213 0.42 -12.76 -28.32
C ASN A 213 1.41 -12.16 -27.32
N ASN A 214 0.94 -11.36 -26.36
CA ASN A 214 1.78 -10.64 -25.42
C ASN A 214 1.99 -11.38 -24.08
N TYR A 215 1.02 -12.18 -23.62
CA TYR A 215 1.05 -12.76 -22.27
C TYR A 215 0.98 -14.28 -22.24
N ILE A 216 0.43 -14.91 -23.28
CA ILE A 216 0.25 -16.37 -23.32
C ILE A 216 1.34 -17.00 -24.19
N PRO A 217 2.14 -17.96 -23.68
CA PRO A 217 3.09 -18.69 -24.50
C PRO A 217 2.36 -19.47 -25.59
N LEU A 218 2.76 -19.26 -26.85
CA LEU A 218 2.17 -19.94 -28.00
C LEU A 218 3.17 -20.90 -28.64
N ARG A 219 2.65 -21.99 -29.22
CA ARG A 219 3.48 -22.90 -30.04
C ARG A 219 4.13 -22.12 -31.18
N GLY A 220 5.46 -22.20 -31.29
CA GLY A 220 6.26 -21.45 -32.26
C GLY A 220 6.95 -20.21 -31.69
N ASP A 221 6.59 -19.75 -30.49
CA ASP A 221 7.35 -18.67 -29.84
C ASP A 221 8.81 -19.08 -29.61
N GLY A 222 9.73 -18.14 -29.81
CA GLY A 222 11.14 -18.36 -29.50
C GLY A 222 11.34 -18.54 -27.99
N ALA A 223 12.37 -19.29 -27.60
CA ALA A 223 12.64 -19.60 -26.19
C ALA A 223 12.62 -18.36 -25.27
N LYS A 224 13.28 -17.26 -25.67
CA LYS A 224 13.28 -16.00 -24.92
C LYS A 224 11.88 -15.41 -24.69
N GLU A 225 10.99 -15.54 -25.69
CA GLU A 225 9.63 -15.00 -25.63
C GLU A 225 8.74 -15.86 -24.74
N VAL A 226 8.88 -17.19 -24.83
CA VAL A 226 8.23 -18.13 -23.90
C VAL A 226 8.67 -17.83 -22.48
N THR A 227 9.97 -17.71 -22.22
CA THR A 227 10.51 -17.38 -20.89
C THR A 227 9.95 -16.06 -20.37
N ARG A 228 9.98 -14.98 -21.17
CA ARG A 228 9.44 -13.67 -20.77
C ARG A 228 7.97 -13.77 -20.34
N LYS A 229 7.14 -14.46 -21.12
CA LYS A 229 5.71 -14.62 -20.84
C LYS A 229 5.46 -15.46 -19.58
N CYS A 230 6.20 -16.55 -19.40
CA CYS A 230 6.12 -17.36 -18.18
C CYS A 230 6.51 -16.55 -16.94
N VAL A 231 7.59 -15.75 -17.01
CA VAL A 231 7.99 -14.88 -15.90
C VAL A 231 6.87 -13.91 -15.53
N VAL A 232 6.24 -13.25 -16.52
CA VAL A 232 5.13 -12.32 -16.26
C VAL A 232 3.94 -13.02 -15.59
N MET A 233 3.56 -14.21 -16.05
CA MET A 233 2.46 -14.98 -15.45
C MET A 233 2.78 -15.38 -14.00
N VAL A 234 4.00 -15.86 -13.74
CA VAL A 234 4.43 -16.22 -12.38
C VAL A 234 4.46 -15.00 -11.47
N SER A 235 5.00 -13.87 -11.94
CA SER A 235 4.99 -12.61 -11.18
C SER A 235 3.58 -12.15 -10.84
N PHE A 236 2.63 -12.32 -11.76
CA PHE A 236 1.22 -11.99 -11.51
C PHE A 236 0.58 -12.90 -10.45
N LEU A 237 0.87 -14.21 -10.47
CA LEU A 237 0.38 -15.14 -9.45
C LEU A 237 0.98 -14.86 -8.06
N VAL A 238 2.26 -14.50 -8.00
CA VAL A 238 2.91 -14.06 -6.75
C VAL A 238 2.25 -12.78 -6.23
N PHE A 239 1.97 -11.83 -7.12
CA PHE A 239 1.26 -10.59 -6.77
C PHE A 239 -0.15 -10.87 -6.19
N LEU A 240 -0.94 -11.75 -6.82
CA LEU A 240 -2.28 -12.12 -6.32
C LEU A 240 -2.22 -12.83 -4.96
N THR A 241 -1.24 -13.72 -4.76
CA THR A 241 -1.02 -14.40 -3.48
C THR A 241 -0.67 -13.38 -2.39
N ALA A 242 0.26 -12.46 -2.67
CA ALA A 242 0.65 -11.42 -1.72
C ALA A 242 -0.52 -10.50 -1.37
N LEU A 243 -1.32 -10.10 -2.36
CA LEU A 243 -2.52 -9.29 -2.16
C LEU A 243 -3.56 -10.02 -1.30
N SER A 244 -3.76 -11.32 -1.53
CA SER A 244 -4.69 -12.15 -0.74
C SER A 244 -4.24 -12.29 0.71
N LEU A 245 -2.94 -12.48 0.95
CA LEU A 245 -2.37 -12.53 2.31
C LEU A 245 -2.50 -11.18 3.03
N LEU A 246 -2.27 -10.07 2.33
CA LEU A 246 -2.49 -8.73 2.88
C LEU A 246 -3.97 -8.50 3.24
N PHE A 247 -4.89 -8.88 2.36
CA PHE A 247 -6.32 -8.78 2.62
C PHE A 247 -6.75 -9.62 3.84
N TYR A 248 -6.27 -10.87 3.92
CA TYR A 248 -6.54 -11.76 5.04
C TYR A 248 -6.03 -11.17 6.37
N ASN A 249 -4.78 -10.68 6.39
CA ASN A 249 -4.16 -10.18 7.61
C ASN A 249 -4.67 -8.80 8.04
N MET A 250 -4.94 -7.89 7.11
CA MET A 250 -5.30 -6.50 7.45
C MET A 250 -6.80 -6.29 7.59
N ILE A 251 -7.63 -7.08 6.90
CA ILE A 251 -9.08 -6.84 6.83
C ILE A 251 -9.83 -7.98 7.50
N TYR A 252 -9.66 -9.22 7.01
CA TYR A 252 -10.45 -10.34 7.52
C TYR A 252 -10.21 -10.61 9.01
N LEU A 253 -8.95 -10.62 9.46
CA LEU A 253 -8.63 -10.82 10.88
C LEU A 253 -9.19 -9.71 11.79
N SER A 254 -9.10 -8.44 11.39
CA SER A 254 -9.67 -7.32 12.15
C SER A 254 -11.21 -7.38 12.19
N LEU A 255 -11.86 -7.72 11.07
CA LEU A 255 -13.32 -7.92 11.03
C LEU A 255 -13.79 -9.07 11.92
N ARG A 256 -13.07 -10.21 11.90
CA ARG A 256 -13.37 -11.35 12.79
C ARG A 256 -13.24 -10.97 14.27
N ASN A 257 -12.19 -10.22 14.63
CA ASN A 257 -12.02 -9.71 15.99
C ASN A 257 -13.15 -8.75 16.38
N ALA A 258 -13.55 -7.84 15.49
CA ALA A 258 -14.68 -6.94 15.73
C ALA A 258 -16.01 -7.70 15.90
N GLU A 259 -16.23 -8.76 15.14
CA GLU A 259 -17.40 -9.65 15.26
C GLU A 259 -17.42 -10.37 16.61
N LEU A 260 -16.29 -10.98 17.02
CA LEU A 260 -16.15 -11.67 18.30
C LEU A 260 -16.36 -10.71 19.49
N ASN A 261 -15.78 -9.51 19.43
CA ASN A 261 -15.96 -8.49 20.45
C ASN A 261 -17.40 -7.97 20.50
N GLY A 262 -18.03 -7.75 19.35
CA GLY A 262 -19.44 -7.39 19.27
C GLY A 262 -20.38 -8.47 19.82
N GLU A 263 -20.08 -9.75 19.57
CA GLU A 263 -20.82 -10.89 20.13
C GLU A 263 -20.77 -10.88 21.66
N ILE A 264 -19.57 -10.82 22.25
CA ILE A 264 -19.44 -10.85 23.71
C ILE A 264 -20.02 -9.60 24.37
N GLN A 265 -19.92 -8.43 23.73
CA GLN A 265 -20.57 -7.19 24.17
C GLN A 265 -22.10 -7.32 24.21
N ARG A 266 -22.72 -7.90 23.16
CA ARG A 266 -24.18 -8.15 23.14
C ARG A 266 -24.60 -9.11 24.26
N ILE A 267 -23.81 -10.15 24.51
CA ILE A 267 -24.06 -11.12 25.59
C ILE A 267 -23.96 -10.43 26.96
N ALA A 268 -22.90 -9.65 27.19
CA ALA A 268 -22.65 -8.96 28.45
C ALA A 268 -23.74 -7.93 28.76
N HIS A 269 -24.11 -7.11 27.78
CA HIS A 269 -25.10 -6.04 27.94
C HIS A 269 -26.55 -6.50 27.70
N SER A 270 -26.77 -7.81 27.48
CA SER A 270 -28.10 -8.41 27.25
C SER A 270 -28.94 -7.69 26.18
N VAL A 271 -28.31 -7.33 25.07
CA VAL A 271 -28.99 -6.72 23.92
C VAL A 271 -29.54 -7.84 23.04
N ASP A 272 -30.86 -8.04 23.03
CA ASP A 272 -31.52 -9.02 22.17
C ASP A 272 -31.45 -8.61 20.68
N ASP A 273 -31.24 -9.58 19.78
CA ASP A 273 -31.09 -9.39 18.32
C ASP A 273 -32.35 -8.84 17.61
N SER A 274 -33.47 -8.63 18.32
CA SER A 274 -34.76 -8.26 17.72
C SER A 274 -35.02 -6.75 17.59
N ASP A 275 -34.10 -5.88 17.98
CA ASP A 275 -34.34 -4.43 17.99
C ASP A 275 -33.35 -3.68 17.08
N THR A 276 -33.68 -3.55 15.79
CA THR A 276 -32.99 -2.68 14.80
C THR A 276 -33.27 -1.19 15.01
N THR A 277 -33.56 -0.77 16.24
CA THR A 277 -33.81 0.62 16.59
C THR A 277 -32.70 1.12 17.52
N PRO A 278 -32.02 2.25 17.24
CA PRO A 278 -31.05 2.83 18.18
C PRO A 278 -31.83 3.47 19.33
N ALA A 279 -32.25 2.67 20.31
CA ALA A 279 -33.09 3.13 21.40
C ALA A 279 -32.52 2.75 22.77
N LYS A 280 -32.11 3.81 23.49
CA LYS A 280 -32.14 3.99 24.95
C LYS A 280 -31.51 2.91 25.83
N LYS A 281 -30.35 3.30 26.41
CA LYS A 281 -29.79 2.87 27.71
C LYS A 281 -30.79 2.09 28.58
N LYS A 282 -30.74 0.76 28.50
CA LYS A 282 -31.46 -0.14 29.39
C LYS A 282 -30.39 -0.87 30.22
N ASP A 283 -30.48 -0.65 31.53
CA ASP A 283 -29.69 -1.23 32.62
C ASP A 283 -28.21 -1.54 32.35
N ASP A 284 -27.34 -0.73 32.96
CA ASP A 284 -25.88 -0.78 32.89
C ASP A 284 -25.33 -2.01 33.68
N THR A 285 -25.96 -3.17 33.60
CA THR A 285 -25.69 -4.35 34.43
C THR A 285 -25.20 -5.51 33.57
N ILE A 286 -23.96 -5.93 33.82
CA ILE A 286 -23.30 -7.04 33.11
C ILE A 286 -23.96 -8.38 33.47
N ASN A 287 -24.26 -9.19 32.46
CA ASN A 287 -24.84 -10.52 32.62
C ASN A 287 -23.79 -11.59 32.93
N TRP A 288 -23.38 -11.67 34.20
CA TRP A 288 -22.34 -12.60 34.66
C TRP A 288 -22.68 -14.07 34.42
N ASP A 289 -23.95 -14.47 34.57
CA ASP A 289 -24.37 -15.87 34.41
C ASP A 289 -24.11 -16.39 32.99
N LYS A 290 -24.33 -15.55 31.97
CA LYS A 290 -24.03 -15.91 30.58
C LYS A 290 -22.52 -15.90 30.32
N LEU A 291 -21.79 -14.92 30.83
CA LEU A 291 -20.34 -14.82 30.64
C LEU A 291 -19.60 -16.00 31.26
N LEU A 292 -19.89 -16.32 32.53
CA LEU A 292 -19.25 -17.43 33.25
C LEU A 292 -19.58 -18.81 32.68
N LYS A 293 -20.68 -18.95 31.92
CA LYS A 293 -20.98 -20.17 31.16
C LYS A 293 -20.12 -20.32 29.91
N ILE A 294 -19.68 -19.22 29.32
CA ILE A 294 -18.79 -19.24 28.15
C ILE A 294 -17.37 -19.56 28.62
N ASN A 295 -16.92 -18.86 29.66
CA ASN A 295 -15.60 -19.03 30.25
C ASN A 295 -15.61 -18.63 31.72
N ASP A 296 -15.27 -19.58 32.60
CA ASP A 296 -15.25 -19.40 34.05
C ASP A 296 -14.04 -18.59 34.54
N GLU A 297 -13.06 -18.33 33.67
CA GLU A 297 -11.92 -17.44 33.93
C GLU A 297 -12.23 -15.97 33.61
N ILE A 298 -13.46 -15.62 33.20
CA ILE A 298 -13.90 -14.21 33.11
C ILE A 298 -14.12 -13.69 34.54
N VAL A 299 -13.25 -12.79 34.97
CA VAL A 299 -13.24 -12.23 36.34
C VAL A 299 -13.74 -10.80 36.42
N GLY A 300 -13.88 -10.12 35.29
CA GLY A 300 -14.38 -8.76 35.26
C GLY A 300 -14.78 -8.27 33.88
N TRP A 301 -15.21 -7.01 33.83
CA TRP A 301 -15.60 -6.31 32.61
C TRP A 301 -15.07 -4.88 32.67
N ILE A 302 -14.32 -4.46 31.66
CA ILE A 302 -13.78 -3.10 31.59
C ILE A 302 -14.47 -2.31 30.49
N GLN A 303 -14.85 -1.07 30.81
CA GLN A 303 -15.49 -0.17 29.86
C GLN A 303 -14.96 1.25 30.02
N MET A 304 -14.54 1.87 28.91
CA MET A 304 -14.11 3.27 28.86
C MET A 304 -14.91 4.00 27.78
N LYS A 305 -15.70 4.99 28.21
CA LYS A 305 -16.62 5.73 27.35
C LYS A 305 -15.87 6.43 26.21
N ASP A 306 -16.50 6.50 25.03
CA ASP A 306 -15.97 7.17 23.84
C ASP A 306 -14.65 6.55 23.32
N THR A 307 -14.43 5.27 23.66
CA THR A 307 -13.34 4.42 23.17
C THR A 307 -13.88 3.06 22.73
N HIS A 308 -13.05 2.26 22.06
CA HIS A 308 -13.35 0.85 21.76
C HIS A 308 -13.24 -0.08 22.98
N ILE A 309 -12.84 0.42 24.16
CA ILE A 309 -12.65 -0.41 25.35
C ILE A 309 -14.01 -0.73 25.97
N ASP A 310 -14.48 -1.94 25.69
CA ASP A 310 -15.68 -2.57 26.25
C ASP A 310 -15.50 -4.09 26.13
N TYR A 311 -14.76 -4.69 27.08
CA TYR A 311 -14.21 -6.04 26.96
C TYR A 311 -14.31 -6.85 28.26
N PRO A 312 -14.43 -8.20 28.18
CA PRO A 312 -14.24 -9.07 29.32
C PRO A 312 -12.78 -9.03 29.79
N VAL A 313 -12.58 -9.20 31.09
CA VAL A 313 -11.27 -9.32 31.72
C VAL A 313 -11.10 -10.74 32.23
N LEU A 314 -10.05 -11.42 31.75
CA LEU A 314 -9.79 -12.82 32.06
C LEU A 314 -8.61 -12.99 33.02
N TRP A 315 -8.61 -14.06 33.79
CA TRP A 315 -7.51 -14.38 34.70
C TRP A 315 -7.19 -15.87 34.69
N HIS A 316 -6.02 -16.20 34.14
CA HIS A 316 -5.53 -17.56 34.10
C HIS A 316 -4.62 -17.83 35.30
N LYS A 317 -5.03 -18.72 36.21
CA LYS A 317 -4.30 -18.97 37.47
C LYS A 317 -2.90 -19.57 37.28
N ALA A 318 -2.66 -20.26 36.16
CA ALA A 318 -1.37 -20.88 35.86
C ALA A 318 -0.39 -19.95 35.13
N ASP A 319 -0.77 -18.69 34.89
CA ASP A 319 0.11 -17.73 34.23
C ASP A 319 1.39 -17.48 35.03
N SER A 320 2.48 -17.28 34.30
CA SER A 320 3.82 -17.06 34.83
C SER A 320 4.64 -16.22 33.85
N THR A 321 5.83 -15.76 34.23
CA THR A 321 6.69 -14.94 33.35
C THR A 321 6.85 -15.48 31.92
N PRO A 322 7.09 -16.79 31.67
CA PRO A 322 7.22 -17.30 30.30
C PRO A 322 5.88 -17.59 29.59
N GLN A 323 4.76 -17.62 30.30
CA GLN A 323 3.48 -18.08 29.76
C GLN A 323 2.33 -17.20 30.28
N GLN A 324 1.72 -16.46 29.36
CA GLN A 324 0.53 -15.63 29.59
C GLN A 324 -0.54 -16.12 28.62
N TYR A 325 -1.53 -16.88 29.11
CA TYR A 325 -2.45 -17.64 28.28
C TYR A 325 -3.31 -16.73 27.39
N TYR A 326 -3.93 -15.71 27.96
CA TYR A 326 -4.80 -14.77 27.24
C TYR A 326 -4.07 -13.70 26.43
N LEU A 327 -2.74 -13.78 26.35
CA LEU A 327 -1.98 -12.97 25.40
C LEU A 327 -2.26 -13.39 23.94
N ASN A 328 -2.64 -14.65 23.71
CA ASN A 328 -2.93 -15.19 22.38
C ASN A 328 -4.18 -16.08 22.34
N HIS A 329 -5.10 -15.88 23.29
CA HIS A 329 -6.40 -16.54 23.33
C HIS A 329 -7.54 -15.53 23.55
N ASN A 330 -8.67 -15.74 22.88
CA ASN A 330 -9.88 -14.94 23.06
C ASN A 330 -10.72 -15.44 24.26
N TYR A 331 -11.86 -14.79 24.52
CA TYR A 331 -12.75 -15.14 25.63
C TYR A 331 -13.36 -16.55 25.54
N LYS A 332 -13.30 -17.22 24.37
CA LYS A 332 -13.76 -18.60 24.13
C LYS A 332 -12.63 -19.64 24.27
N ASN A 333 -11.44 -19.23 24.71
CA ASN A 333 -10.23 -20.07 24.76
C ASN A 333 -9.72 -20.53 23.38
N GLU A 334 -10.07 -19.82 22.32
CA GLU A 334 -9.55 -20.09 20.97
C GLU A 334 -8.30 -19.24 20.71
N TRP A 335 -7.34 -19.77 19.94
CA TRP A 335 -6.17 -19.01 19.54
C TRP A 335 -6.57 -17.77 18.75
N ASP A 336 -6.10 -16.62 19.19
CA ASP A 336 -6.37 -15.33 18.58
C ASP A 336 -5.17 -14.39 18.72
N GLY A 337 -4.68 -13.86 17.60
CA GLY A 337 -3.58 -12.90 17.59
C GLY A 337 -3.89 -11.58 18.28
N PHE A 338 -5.18 -11.23 18.45
CA PHE A 338 -5.62 -10.06 19.21
C PHE A 338 -5.69 -10.31 20.72
N GLY A 339 -5.69 -11.59 21.15
CA GLY A 339 -5.75 -12.00 22.56
C GLY A 339 -7.01 -11.51 23.27
N SER A 340 -6.90 -11.30 24.58
CA SER A 340 -7.96 -10.71 25.41
C SER A 340 -7.39 -9.66 26.37
N VAL A 341 -8.25 -8.95 27.11
CA VAL A 341 -7.82 -8.20 28.29
C VAL A 341 -7.62 -9.18 29.44
N PHE A 342 -6.46 -9.18 30.10
CA PHE A 342 -6.15 -10.16 31.13
C PHE A 342 -5.42 -9.57 32.34
N VAL A 343 -5.60 -10.21 33.48
CA VAL A 343 -4.95 -9.85 34.75
C VAL A 343 -3.48 -10.29 34.75
N ASP A 344 -2.59 -9.44 35.23
CA ASP A 344 -1.15 -9.74 35.37
C ASP A 344 -0.91 -10.98 36.26
N TYR A 345 -0.02 -11.87 35.82
CA TYR A 345 0.32 -13.10 36.56
C TYR A 345 0.81 -12.87 38.00
N ARG A 346 1.34 -11.69 38.33
CA ARG A 346 1.76 -11.37 39.71
C ARG A 346 0.59 -11.10 40.65
N SER A 347 -0.61 -10.87 40.12
CA SER A 347 -1.84 -10.75 40.91
C SER A 347 -2.31 -12.15 41.33
N THR A 348 -1.66 -12.68 42.37
CA THR A 348 -1.96 -14.02 42.93
C THR A 348 -3.35 -14.14 43.55
N LYS A 349 -4.00 -13.01 43.86
CA LYS A 349 -5.35 -12.92 44.45
C LYS A 349 -6.43 -12.58 43.41
N GLY A 350 -6.15 -12.70 42.11
CA GLY A 350 -7.08 -12.33 41.05
C GLY A 350 -7.44 -10.85 41.11
N THR A 351 -8.73 -10.53 41.27
CA THR A 351 -9.24 -9.15 41.32
C THR A 351 -9.14 -8.49 42.69
N ASP A 352 -8.69 -9.20 43.73
CA ASP A 352 -8.72 -8.72 45.12
C ASP A 352 -7.42 -8.04 45.59
N GLY A 353 -6.53 -7.70 44.64
CA GLY A 353 -5.31 -6.95 44.92
C GLY A 353 -5.56 -5.45 45.13
N LYS A 354 -4.74 -4.79 45.96
CA LYS A 354 -4.84 -3.33 46.21
C LYS A 354 -4.61 -2.51 44.94
N ASN A 355 -3.82 -3.03 44.01
CA ASN A 355 -3.73 -2.56 42.64
C ASN A 355 -3.94 -3.73 41.66
N LEU A 356 -4.99 -3.67 40.85
CA LEU A 356 -5.26 -4.67 39.82
C LEU A 356 -4.60 -4.26 38.50
N VAL A 357 -3.61 -5.04 38.05
CA VAL A 357 -2.87 -4.74 36.81
C VAL A 357 -3.47 -5.55 35.66
N LEU A 358 -3.92 -4.86 34.62
CA LEU A 358 -4.54 -5.42 33.43
C LEU A 358 -3.67 -5.16 32.20
N HIS A 359 -3.50 -6.18 31.36
CA HIS A 359 -2.78 -6.12 30.09
C HIS A 359 -3.71 -6.36 28.93
N SER A 360 -3.39 -5.75 27.80
CA SER A 360 -3.99 -6.08 26.51
C SER A 360 -3.10 -5.59 25.37
N HIS A 361 -3.24 -6.18 24.19
CA HIS A 361 -2.51 -5.71 23.00
C HIS A 361 -2.88 -4.28 22.62
N HIS A 362 -1.92 -3.58 22.02
CA HIS A 362 -2.14 -2.33 21.32
C HIS A 362 -2.29 -2.67 19.84
N ILE A 363 -3.52 -2.61 19.36
CA ILE A 363 -3.84 -2.86 17.96
C ILE A 363 -4.03 -1.54 17.24
N GLN A 364 -3.48 -1.44 16.03
CA GLN A 364 -3.38 -0.19 15.28
C GLN A 364 -4.74 0.36 14.81
N ASP A 365 -5.77 -0.49 14.76
CA ASP A 365 -7.17 -0.10 14.47
C ASP A 365 -7.90 0.51 15.68
N GLY A 366 -7.25 0.58 16.85
CA GLY A 366 -7.79 1.14 18.09
C GLY A 366 -8.49 0.11 18.99
N SER A 367 -8.70 -1.13 18.50
CA SER A 367 -9.26 -2.22 19.31
C SER A 367 -8.33 -2.61 20.46
N MET A 368 -8.85 -3.42 21.38
CA MET A 368 -8.14 -3.83 22.60
C MET A 368 -7.73 -2.57 23.40
N PHE A 369 -6.47 -2.43 23.81
CA PHE A 369 -5.97 -1.22 24.48
C PHE A 369 -5.34 -0.21 23.52
N GLY A 370 -5.57 -0.31 22.21
CA GLY A 370 -5.04 0.63 21.22
C GLY A 370 -5.46 2.08 21.50
N ASP A 371 -6.71 2.28 21.89
CA ASP A 371 -7.25 3.61 22.24
C ASP A 371 -6.58 4.28 23.45
N LEU A 372 -5.78 3.56 24.25
CA LEU A 372 -4.99 4.19 25.33
C LEU A 372 -3.93 5.17 24.77
N MET A 373 -3.56 5.04 23.49
CA MET A 373 -2.66 6.01 22.84
C MET A 373 -3.31 7.37 22.61
N LYS A 374 -4.64 7.48 22.64
CA LYS A 374 -5.35 8.75 22.51
C LYS A 374 -5.05 9.72 23.66
N PHE A 375 -4.61 9.22 24.82
CA PHE A 375 -4.11 10.08 25.90
C PHE A 375 -2.76 10.74 25.59
N GLY A 376 -2.08 10.37 24.50
CA GLY A 376 -0.86 11.02 24.03
C GLY A 376 0.36 10.10 23.92
N GLY A 377 1.41 10.65 23.32
CA GLY A 377 2.70 9.99 23.08
C GLY A 377 3.79 10.56 23.98
N THR A 378 4.77 11.25 23.39
CA THR A 378 5.77 12.06 24.12
C THR A 378 5.20 13.35 24.70
N THR A 379 4.00 13.73 24.27
CA THR A 379 3.17 14.82 24.81
C THR A 379 1.78 14.28 25.11
N GLY A 380 1.17 14.71 26.23
CA GLY A 380 -0.20 14.32 26.59
C GLY A 380 -1.26 15.05 25.77
N ASP A 381 -2.37 14.37 25.49
CA ASP A 381 -3.60 14.96 24.96
C ASP A 381 -4.54 15.32 26.12
N LEU A 382 -4.50 16.58 26.53
CA LEU A 382 -5.27 17.04 27.69
C LEU A 382 -6.77 17.09 27.39
N ASP A 383 -7.17 17.31 26.14
CA ASP A 383 -8.59 17.41 25.79
C ASP A 383 -9.23 16.03 25.80
N PHE A 384 -8.54 15.01 25.29
CA PHE A 384 -8.99 13.63 25.43
C PHE A 384 -9.10 13.19 26.90
N TYR A 385 -8.13 13.54 27.75
CA TYR A 385 -8.24 13.27 29.20
C TYR A 385 -9.48 13.92 29.82
N LYS A 386 -9.81 15.15 29.43
CA LYS A 386 -10.99 15.87 29.95
C LYS A 386 -12.31 15.22 29.50
N GLU A 387 -12.33 14.63 28.31
CA GLU A 387 -13.48 13.88 27.79
C GLU A 387 -13.65 12.53 28.49
N VAL A 388 -12.54 11.85 28.77
CA VAL A 388 -12.50 10.49 29.34
C VAL A 388 -11.69 10.42 30.65
N PRO A 389 -12.09 11.14 31.73
CA PRO A 389 -11.32 11.18 32.98
C PRO A 389 -11.56 9.97 33.89
N THR A 390 -12.48 9.08 33.50
CA THR A 390 -12.91 7.91 34.28
C THR A 390 -13.19 6.72 33.38
N PHE A 391 -13.04 5.51 33.92
CA PHE A 391 -13.53 4.28 33.30
C PHE A 391 -14.26 3.42 34.33
N ARG A 392 -14.95 2.40 33.86
CA ARG A 392 -15.67 1.42 34.67
C ARG A 392 -14.95 0.08 34.64
N PHE A 393 -14.85 -0.55 35.79
CA PHE A 393 -14.41 -1.93 35.92
C PHE A 393 -15.34 -2.63 36.90
N ASP A 394 -16.06 -3.63 36.40
CA ASP A 394 -16.97 -4.43 37.20
C ASP A 394 -16.41 -5.82 37.41
N THR A 395 -16.84 -6.43 38.51
CA THR A 395 -16.60 -7.83 38.83
C THR A 395 -17.94 -8.49 39.17
N PRO A 396 -18.01 -9.83 39.22
CA PRO A 396 -19.18 -10.52 39.77
C PRO A 396 -19.55 -10.07 41.19
N LYS A 397 -18.60 -9.52 41.95
CA LYS A 397 -18.80 -9.03 43.32
C LYS A 397 -19.42 -7.63 43.40
N GLY A 398 -19.34 -6.84 42.33
CA GLY A 398 -19.86 -5.47 42.32
C GLY A 398 -19.32 -4.59 41.21
N LYS A 399 -19.98 -3.44 41.05
CA LYS A 399 -19.65 -2.41 40.06
C LYS A 399 -18.61 -1.43 40.60
N GLY A 400 -17.75 -0.92 39.74
CA GLY A 400 -16.71 0.03 40.12
C GLY A 400 -16.47 1.13 39.08
N THR A 401 -16.55 2.39 39.50
CA THR A 401 -16.03 3.52 38.69
C THR A 401 -14.65 3.90 39.19
N TYR A 402 -13.73 4.17 38.26
CA TYR A 402 -12.34 4.49 38.55
C TYR A 402 -11.97 5.84 37.91
N LYS A 403 -11.40 6.74 38.72
CA LYS A 403 -10.93 8.07 38.29
C LYS A 403 -9.45 8.00 37.95
N ILE A 404 -9.07 8.45 36.75
CA ILE A 404 -7.68 8.39 36.29
C ILE A 404 -6.82 9.33 37.13
N ILE A 405 -5.76 8.78 37.72
CA ILE A 405 -4.80 9.49 38.56
C ILE A 405 -3.47 9.73 37.87
N SER A 406 -3.14 8.91 36.87
CA SER A 406 -1.91 9.02 36.08
C SER A 406 -2.04 8.35 34.72
N VAL A 407 -1.43 8.96 33.71
CA VAL A 407 -1.14 8.34 32.41
C VAL A 407 0.33 8.57 32.13
N PHE A 408 1.12 7.52 31.92
CA PHE A 408 2.55 7.68 31.69
C PHE A 408 3.12 6.65 30.72
N LYS A 409 4.31 6.94 30.20
CA LYS A 409 5.09 6.04 29.36
C LYS A 409 6.28 5.50 30.13
N THR A 410 6.58 4.23 29.96
CA THR A 410 7.71 3.61 30.65
C THR A 410 8.45 2.60 29.78
N ASN A 411 9.75 2.43 30.06
CA ASN A 411 10.58 1.44 29.39
C ASN A 411 10.37 0.06 29.99
N THR A 412 10.71 -0.97 29.23
CA THR A 412 10.91 -2.34 29.76
C THR A 412 12.35 -2.80 29.58
N LEU A 413 13.14 -2.07 28.79
CA LEU A 413 14.56 -2.35 28.55
C LEU A 413 15.44 -1.56 29.51
N THR A 414 16.36 -2.24 30.18
CA THR A 414 17.36 -1.61 31.07
C THR A 414 18.27 -0.62 30.33
N ALA A 415 18.51 -0.84 29.03
CA ALA A 415 19.25 0.09 28.17
C ALA A 415 18.58 1.47 28.06
N HIS A 416 17.27 1.57 28.32
CA HIS A 416 16.53 2.81 28.30
C HIS A 416 16.52 3.56 29.65
N GLY A 417 17.26 3.05 30.63
CA GLY A 417 17.35 3.58 31.98
C GLY A 417 16.76 2.63 33.03
N GLU A 418 16.76 3.11 34.28
CA GLU A 418 16.16 2.41 35.41
C GLU A 418 14.69 2.07 35.13
N PHE A 419 14.34 0.79 35.29
CA PHE A 419 12.98 0.32 35.14
C PHE A 419 12.13 0.71 36.34
N PHE A 420 11.03 1.43 36.11
CA PHE A 420 10.02 1.65 37.13
C PHE A 420 9.07 0.45 37.18
N ASN A 421 9.13 -0.33 38.25
CA ASN A 421 8.21 -1.45 38.43
C ASN A 421 6.81 -0.96 38.82
N TYR A 422 5.99 -0.68 37.81
CA TYR A 422 4.60 -0.25 38.00
C TYR A 422 3.62 -1.41 38.24
N MET A 423 4.07 -2.65 38.00
CA MET A 423 3.24 -3.85 37.98
C MET A 423 3.28 -4.54 39.35
N ILE A 424 2.87 -3.80 40.38
CA ILE A 424 2.81 -4.24 41.78
C ILE A 424 1.34 -4.34 42.16
N SER A 425 0.92 -5.48 42.71
CA SER A 425 -0.49 -5.72 43.06
C SER A 425 -0.77 -5.57 44.56
N ASP A 426 0.14 -6.03 45.40
CA ASP A 426 0.06 -5.96 46.86
C ASP A 426 1.26 -5.19 47.43
N PHE A 427 1.02 -4.48 48.54
CA PHE A 427 1.99 -3.60 49.20
C PHE A 427 2.29 -4.11 50.61
N GLU A 428 3.49 -3.84 51.12
CA GLU A 428 3.86 -4.27 52.48
C GLU A 428 3.03 -3.56 53.56
N ASN A 429 2.77 -2.27 53.34
CA ASN A 429 2.02 -1.39 54.22
C ASN A 429 1.66 -0.09 53.48
N ASP A 430 1.01 0.84 54.17
CA ASP A 430 0.51 2.10 53.58
C ASP A 430 1.65 2.98 53.09
N LYS A 431 2.78 2.99 53.78
CA LYS A 431 3.96 3.74 53.33
C LYS A 431 4.51 3.21 52.00
N ASP A 432 4.54 1.90 51.81
CA ASP A 432 4.93 1.29 50.53
C ASP A 432 3.95 1.66 49.41
N PHE A 433 2.65 1.57 49.70
CA PHE A 433 1.60 1.96 48.77
C PHE A 433 1.66 3.45 48.37
N MET A 434 1.80 4.35 49.34
CA MET A 434 1.85 5.79 49.05
C MET A 434 3.14 6.21 48.32
N ASN A 435 4.25 5.50 48.55
CA ASN A 435 5.46 5.64 47.73
C ASN A 435 5.25 5.17 46.28
N TYR A 436 4.50 4.09 46.06
CA TYR A 436 4.10 3.66 44.72
C TYR A 436 3.23 4.71 44.04
N VAL A 437 2.18 5.21 44.70
CA VAL A 437 1.28 6.25 44.18
C VAL A 437 2.08 7.51 43.82
N TYR A 438 2.99 7.97 44.69
CA TYR A 438 3.88 9.09 44.38
C TYR A 438 4.68 8.86 43.10
N ASN A 439 5.31 7.68 42.96
CA ASN A 439 6.10 7.35 41.78
C ASN A 439 5.26 7.29 40.49
N VAL A 440 4.02 6.82 40.58
CA VAL A 440 3.05 6.84 39.48
C VAL A 440 2.68 8.28 39.11
N ARG A 441 2.44 9.15 40.10
CA ARG A 441 2.01 10.54 39.89
C ARG A 441 3.06 11.41 39.22
N ILE A 442 4.31 11.35 39.68
CA ILE A 442 5.40 12.18 39.11
C ILE A 442 5.71 11.82 37.65
N ARG A 443 5.32 10.63 37.20
CA ARG A 443 5.49 10.16 35.82
C ARG A 443 4.32 10.53 34.91
N SER A 444 3.19 10.94 35.49
CA SER A 444 1.98 11.27 34.74
C SER A 444 2.25 12.40 33.74
N LEU A 445 1.70 12.27 32.53
CA LEU A 445 1.60 13.32 31.52
C LEU A 445 0.66 14.44 31.96
N PHE A 446 -0.20 14.18 32.94
CA PHE A 446 -1.24 15.08 33.43
C PHE A 446 -1.16 15.29 34.94
N ASN A 447 -1.44 16.51 35.38
CA ASN A 447 -1.80 16.80 36.75
C ASN A 447 -3.30 16.51 36.94
N CYS A 448 -3.63 15.27 37.32
CA CYS A 448 -5.02 14.84 37.50
C CYS A 448 -5.59 15.35 38.83
N PRO A 449 -6.73 16.08 38.83
CA PRO A 449 -7.34 16.66 40.04
C PRO A 449 -8.21 15.62 40.78
N VAL A 450 -7.56 14.54 41.19
CA VAL A 450 -8.13 13.41 41.91
C VAL A 450 -7.21 13.16 43.08
N ASP A 451 -7.74 13.03 44.29
CA ASP A 451 -6.97 12.67 45.48
C ASP A 451 -6.76 11.15 45.58
N VAL A 452 -5.74 10.72 46.32
CA VAL A 452 -5.48 9.30 46.65
C VAL A 452 -4.93 9.21 48.05
N ASN A 453 -5.51 8.34 48.87
CA ASN A 453 -5.14 8.05 50.25
C ASN A 453 -4.84 6.56 50.44
N GLU A 454 -4.28 6.22 51.59
CA GLU A 454 -3.80 4.89 51.93
C GLU A 454 -4.83 3.77 51.80
N ASP A 455 -6.11 4.02 52.05
CA ASP A 455 -7.18 3.01 51.99
C ASP A 455 -7.77 2.80 50.58
N ASP A 456 -7.31 3.56 49.58
CA ASP A 456 -7.86 3.47 48.24
C ASP A 456 -7.36 2.25 47.45
N GLU A 457 -8.20 1.78 46.52
CA GLU A 457 -7.90 0.70 45.58
C GLU A 457 -7.63 1.25 44.18
N LEU A 458 -6.70 0.62 43.46
CA LEU A 458 -6.27 1.04 42.13
C LEU A 458 -6.55 -0.03 41.06
N VAL A 459 -6.75 0.43 39.82
CA VAL A 459 -6.65 -0.39 38.61
C VAL A 459 -5.61 0.24 37.69
N THR A 460 -4.70 -0.59 37.18
CA THR A 460 -3.63 -0.21 36.26
C THR A 460 -3.85 -0.89 34.91
N LEU A 461 -3.99 -0.12 33.84
CA LEU A 461 -4.05 -0.62 32.47
C LEU A 461 -2.68 -0.48 31.82
N SER A 462 -2.19 -1.53 31.17
CA SER A 462 -0.89 -1.53 30.50
C SER A 462 -0.95 -2.10 29.09
N THR A 463 -0.32 -1.41 28.15
CA THR A 463 -0.19 -1.87 26.77
C THR A 463 1.11 -1.42 26.12
N CYS A 464 1.51 -2.06 25.01
CA CYS A 464 2.67 -1.68 24.21
C CYS A 464 2.54 -0.24 23.68
N SER A 465 3.65 0.51 23.66
CA SER A 465 3.73 1.76 22.91
C SER A 465 5.06 1.85 22.17
N TYR A 466 5.07 2.68 21.13
CA TYR A 466 6.09 2.64 20.08
C TYR A 466 6.88 3.95 19.94
N GLU A 467 6.85 4.82 20.97
CA GLU A 467 7.73 6.00 21.03
C GLU A 467 9.20 5.56 21.06
N PHE A 468 9.48 4.45 21.73
CA PHE A 468 10.76 3.74 21.72
C PHE A 468 10.52 2.23 21.74
N THR A 469 11.52 1.44 21.36
CA THR A 469 11.44 -0.03 21.36
C THR A 469 11.04 -0.57 22.74
N ASN A 470 10.02 -1.43 22.78
CA ASN A 470 9.50 -2.06 24.00
C ASN A 470 9.09 -1.05 25.09
N PHE A 471 8.51 0.08 24.71
CA PHE A 471 7.82 0.95 25.64
C PHE A 471 6.42 0.42 26.00
N ARG A 472 5.89 0.99 27.07
CA ARG A 472 4.54 0.74 27.58
C ARG A 472 3.85 2.06 27.87
N THR A 473 2.57 2.11 27.54
CA THR A 473 1.65 3.13 28.09
C THR A 473 0.92 2.52 29.27
N VAL A 474 0.90 3.26 30.37
CA VAL A 474 0.31 2.83 31.63
C VAL A 474 -0.67 3.88 32.10
N ILE A 475 -1.89 3.44 32.41
CA ILE A 475 -2.93 4.28 33.01
C ILE A 475 -3.22 3.71 34.39
N VAL A 476 -3.18 4.56 35.41
CA VAL A 476 -3.54 4.18 36.77
C VAL A 476 -4.75 4.99 37.19
N ALA A 477 -5.75 4.33 37.76
CA ALA A 477 -6.96 4.96 38.22
C ALA A 477 -7.36 4.45 39.60
N ARG A 478 -7.96 5.33 40.40
CA ARG A 478 -8.42 5.09 41.76
C ARG A 478 -9.91 4.83 41.77
N LYS A 479 -10.35 3.78 42.47
CA LYS A 479 -11.77 3.49 42.68
C LYS A 479 -12.48 4.65 43.38
N VAL A 480 -13.69 4.97 42.95
CA VAL A 480 -14.53 5.98 43.61
C VAL A 480 -14.97 5.45 44.98
N ARG A 481 -14.81 6.26 46.03
CA ARG A 481 -15.18 5.90 47.41
C ARG A 481 -16.70 5.81 47.55
N ALA A 482 -17.18 5.08 48.56
CA ALA A 482 -18.59 5.02 48.88
C ALA A 482 -19.14 6.43 49.18
N GLY A 483 -20.21 6.83 48.49
CA GLY A 483 -20.82 8.16 48.60
C GLY A 483 -20.09 9.28 47.84
N GLU A 484 -18.94 9.02 47.24
CA GLU A 484 -18.21 9.99 46.43
C GLU A 484 -18.82 10.13 45.03
N SER A 485 -18.88 11.36 44.51
CA SER A 485 -19.31 11.62 43.12
C SER A 485 -18.36 10.96 42.12
N THR A 486 -18.91 10.35 41.06
CA THR A 486 -18.11 9.78 39.96
C THR A 486 -17.46 10.83 39.05
N LYS A 487 -17.90 12.09 39.12
CA LYS A 487 -17.36 13.17 38.27
C LYS A 487 -15.96 13.62 38.71
N VAL A 488 -15.14 14.01 37.74
CA VAL A 488 -13.83 14.64 37.95
C VAL A 488 -13.93 16.12 37.60
N ASP A 489 -13.33 17.00 38.40
CA ASP A 489 -13.24 18.44 38.10
C ASP A 489 -12.14 18.70 37.05
N VAL A 490 -12.41 18.28 35.81
CA VAL A 490 -11.45 18.30 34.70
C VAL A 490 -10.92 19.69 34.34
N LYS A 491 -11.56 20.77 34.82
CA LYS A 491 -11.08 22.15 34.66
C LYS A 491 -9.78 22.41 35.42
N LYS A 492 -9.52 21.66 36.50
CA LYS A 492 -8.27 21.72 37.27
C LYS A 492 -7.16 20.85 36.67
N ALA A 493 -7.46 20.04 35.65
CA ALA A 493 -6.47 19.22 34.98
C ALA A 493 -5.57 20.07 34.09
N SER A 494 -4.28 19.74 34.08
CA SER A 494 -3.28 20.41 33.24
C SER A 494 -2.20 19.42 32.78
N LEU A 495 -1.46 19.77 31.73
CA LEU A 495 -0.28 19.00 31.34
C LEU A 495 0.82 19.11 32.40
N ASN A 496 1.41 17.98 32.76
CA ASN A 496 2.56 17.94 33.64
C ASN A 496 3.86 18.17 32.85
N LYS A 497 4.39 19.39 32.94
CA LYS A 497 5.64 19.78 32.26
C LYS A 497 6.89 19.15 32.86
N ASN A 498 6.79 18.59 34.08
CA ASN A 498 7.91 18.00 34.82
C ASN A 498 7.73 16.48 34.99
N ALA A 499 7.00 15.83 34.07
CA ALA A 499 6.84 14.39 34.09
C ALA A 499 8.20 13.67 34.04
N VAL A 500 8.37 12.67 34.90
CA VAL A 500 9.58 11.84 34.93
C VAL A 500 9.51 10.80 33.84
N TRP A 501 10.47 10.82 32.92
CA TRP A 501 10.58 9.87 31.82
C TRP A 501 11.70 8.83 32.06
N PRO A 502 11.67 7.70 31.34
CA PRO A 502 12.86 6.84 31.20
C PRO A 502 14.06 7.62 30.64
N GLN A 503 15.27 7.20 30.98
CA GLN A 503 16.50 7.92 30.63
C GLN A 503 16.66 8.14 29.12
N VAL A 504 16.22 7.18 28.29
CA VAL A 504 16.30 7.28 26.82
C VAL A 504 15.58 8.50 26.27
N TYR A 505 14.50 8.96 26.91
CA TYR A 505 13.79 10.17 26.50
C TYR A 505 14.72 11.39 26.55
N TYR A 506 15.41 11.61 27.67
CA TYR A 506 16.33 12.74 27.82
C TYR A 506 17.56 12.60 26.92
N SER A 507 18.02 11.38 26.68
CA SER A 507 19.12 11.12 25.74
C SER A 507 18.73 11.43 24.30
N SER A 508 17.46 11.26 23.92
CA SER A 508 16.98 11.48 22.55
C SER A 508 16.46 12.90 22.30
N TYR A 509 15.78 13.51 23.28
CA TYR A 509 15.12 14.81 23.14
C TYR A 509 15.81 15.95 23.91
N GLY A 510 16.84 15.65 24.70
CA GLY A 510 17.51 16.61 25.57
C GLY A 510 16.75 16.90 26.87
N GLY A 511 17.29 17.82 27.67
CA GLY A 511 16.76 18.18 29.00
C GLY A 511 17.35 17.36 30.15
N THR A 512 16.92 17.68 31.36
CA THR A 512 17.43 17.06 32.60
C THR A 512 16.32 16.25 33.26
N ARG A 513 16.60 15.00 33.60
CA ARG A 513 15.67 14.13 34.35
C ARG A 513 15.39 14.75 35.72
N PRO A 514 14.11 15.00 36.10
CA PRO A 514 13.79 15.51 37.42
C PRO A 514 14.27 14.55 38.52
N THR A 515 14.70 15.11 39.65
CA THR A 515 15.09 14.32 40.83
C THR A 515 13.87 13.65 41.43
N VAL A 516 13.88 12.32 41.49
CA VAL A 516 12.84 11.51 42.13
C VAL A 516 13.20 11.31 43.60
N THR A 517 12.28 11.62 44.52
CA THR A 517 12.41 11.34 45.95
C THR A 517 11.42 10.25 46.37
N ASP A 518 11.16 10.12 47.67
CA ASP A 518 10.04 9.36 48.24
C ASP A 518 8.85 10.28 48.60
N PHE A 519 7.72 9.66 48.95
CA PHE A 519 6.50 10.35 49.37
C PHE A 519 6.75 11.25 50.58
N ASP A 520 7.39 10.76 51.65
CA ASP A 520 7.60 11.52 52.89
C ASP A 520 8.40 12.79 52.63
N THR A 521 9.46 12.67 51.83
CA THR A 521 10.35 13.78 51.46
C THR A 521 9.60 14.82 50.63
N ALA A 522 8.80 14.39 49.65
CA ALA A 522 8.02 15.29 48.81
C ALA A 522 6.86 15.96 49.58
N TYR A 523 6.20 15.21 50.47
CA TYR A 523 5.13 15.69 51.34
C TYR A 523 5.64 16.78 52.30
N LYS A 524 6.76 16.54 52.99
CA LYS A 524 7.40 17.54 53.88
C LYS A 524 7.84 18.82 53.16
N LYS A 525 8.11 18.73 51.86
CA LYS A 525 8.46 19.88 51.00
C LYS A 525 7.23 20.59 50.41
N GLY A 526 6.01 20.14 50.70
CA GLY A 526 4.78 20.70 50.14
C GLY A 526 4.61 20.47 48.63
N GLN A 527 5.24 19.41 48.09
CA GLN A 527 5.23 19.10 46.65
C GLN A 527 4.05 18.20 46.24
N ILE A 528 3.30 17.68 47.21
CA ILE A 528 2.15 16.80 47.00
C ILE A 528 0.87 17.60 47.25
N THR A 529 0.09 17.82 46.19
CA THR A 529 -1.17 18.59 46.24
C THR A 529 -2.43 17.73 46.17
N TRP A 530 -2.27 16.42 45.99
CA TRP A 530 -3.35 15.44 45.79
C TRP A 530 -3.58 14.51 46.99
N TYR A 531 -2.82 14.67 48.08
CA TYR A 531 -3.00 13.89 49.30
C TYR A 531 -3.68 14.75 50.36
N ASP A 532 -4.77 14.26 50.94
CA ASP A 532 -5.54 14.94 51.98
C ASP A 532 -5.76 14.09 53.25
N GLY A 533 -5.13 12.90 53.32
CA GLY A 533 -5.13 12.05 54.51
C GLY A 533 -4.28 12.59 55.68
N ASP A 534 -4.28 11.85 56.79
CA ASP A 534 -3.70 12.28 58.08
C ASP A 534 -2.18 12.06 58.22
N TYR A 535 -1.56 11.39 57.23
CA TYR A 535 -0.15 11.01 57.21
C TYR A 535 0.27 10.15 58.42
N GLY A 536 -0.64 9.32 58.94
CA GLY A 536 -0.43 8.44 60.08
C GLY A 536 0.61 7.34 59.85
N PHE A 537 0.85 6.95 58.60
CA PHE A 537 1.79 5.88 58.21
C PHE A 537 3.27 6.29 58.23
N LYS A 538 3.62 7.55 58.52
CA LYS A 538 5.00 8.09 58.44
C LYS A 538 6.06 7.25 59.15
N ASN A 539 5.70 6.59 60.25
CA ASN A 539 6.59 5.78 61.09
C ASN A 539 6.69 4.31 60.65
N GLN A 540 5.86 3.87 59.70
CA GLN A 540 5.98 2.54 59.12
C GLN A 540 7.34 2.44 58.39
N LYS A 541 7.94 1.26 58.41
CA LYS A 541 9.18 0.97 57.67
C LYS A 541 8.81 0.14 56.44
N VAL A 542 9.39 0.49 55.31
CA VAL A 542 9.31 -0.30 54.08
C VAL A 542 10.62 -1.05 53.97
N THR A 543 10.56 -2.37 53.87
CA THR A 543 11.76 -3.15 53.55
C THR A 543 11.99 -2.97 52.06
N PRO A 544 13.20 -2.61 51.60
CA PRO A 544 13.46 -2.63 50.17
C PRO A 544 13.31 -4.08 49.70
N LYS A 545 12.19 -4.43 49.06
CA LYS A 545 12.08 -5.60 48.21
C LYS A 545 13.09 -5.38 47.09
N THR A 546 14.30 -5.86 47.33
CA THR A 546 15.32 -5.93 46.31
C THR A 546 14.67 -6.73 45.19
N THR A 547 14.55 -6.12 44.01
CA THR A 547 14.15 -6.76 42.77
C THR A 547 14.78 -8.15 42.76
N GLU A 548 13.97 -9.20 42.78
CA GLU A 548 14.44 -10.58 42.68
C GLU A 548 15.22 -10.73 41.37
N SER A 549 16.52 -10.46 41.41
CA SER A 549 17.48 -11.25 40.67
C SER A 549 17.51 -12.57 41.39
N THR A 550 16.84 -13.57 40.83
CA THR A 550 17.04 -14.98 41.16
C THR A 550 18.53 -15.27 41.14
N THR A 551 19.13 -15.27 42.33
CA THR A 551 20.47 -15.78 42.56
C THR A 551 20.26 -17.23 42.96
N ALA A 552 20.29 -18.12 41.96
CA ALA A 552 20.42 -19.54 42.24
C ALA A 552 21.79 -19.76 42.87
N THR A 553 21.82 -20.33 44.07
CA THR A 553 23.06 -20.75 44.74
C THR A 553 23.51 -22.08 44.13
N ASP A 554 24.74 -22.14 43.63
CA ASP A 554 25.39 -23.41 43.34
C ASP A 554 26.01 -24.00 44.63
N LYS A 555 26.22 -25.31 44.64
CA LYS A 555 26.61 -26.09 45.82
C LYS A 555 28.06 -25.89 46.31
N LYS A 556 28.64 -24.68 46.24
CA LYS A 556 30.04 -24.44 46.68
C LYS A 556 30.33 -23.08 47.34
N GLY A 557 29.39 -22.55 48.12
CA GLY A 557 29.62 -21.58 49.21
C GLY A 557 30.85 -20.65 49.09
N GLN A 558 30.83 -19.68 48.17
CA GLN A 558 31.79 -18.57 48.17
C GLN A 558 31.07 -17.21 48.15
N THR A 559 31.41 -16.38 49.14
CA THR A 559 31.00 -14.99 49.33
C THR A 559 31.77 -14.08 48.39
N VAL A 560 31.08 -13.22 47.62
CA VAL A 560 31.73 -12.15 46.84
C VAL A 560 31.28 -10.78 47.33
N THR A 561 32.25 -10.02 47.83
CA THR A 561 32.16 -8.65 48.32
C THR A 561 31.99 -7.65 47.18
N LYS A 562 31.07 -6.69 47.35
CA LYS A 562 30.86 -5.53 46.46
C LYS A 562 32.12 -4.64 46.38
N LYS A 563 32.52 -4.21 45.18
CA LYS A 563 33.38 -3.03 44.93
C LYS A 563 32.73 -2.07 43.91
N PRO A 564 33.14 -0.79 43.86
CA PRO A 564 32.35 0.32 43.33
C PRO A 564 32.22 0.35 41.80
N GLN A 565 31.17 1.03 41.37
CA GLN A 565 30.80 1.35 40.00
C GLN A 565 31.95 1.88 39.13
N PRO A 566 32.19 1.32 37.93
CA PRO A 566 32.99 1.98 36.91
C PRO A 566 32.10 2.78 35.95
N THR A 567 32.51 4.02 35.68
CA THR A 567 32.10 4.87 34.56
C THR A 567 32.57 4.28 33.24
N THR A 568 31.90 3.23 32.77
CA THR A 568 32.09 2.69 31.41
C THR A 568 30.79 2.87 30.64
N GLN A 569 30.86 3.54 29.49
CA GLN A 569 29.74 3.69 28.55
C GLN A 569 29.06 2.33 28.35
N ALA A 570 27.80 2.22 28.76
CA ALA A 570 27.07 0.97 28.68
C ALA A 570 26.87 0.57 27.22
N LYS A 571 27.59 -0.48 26.77
CA LYS A 571 27.41 -1.07 25.46
C LYS A 571 26.08 -1.82 25.43
N VAL A 572 25.18 -1.41 24.55
CA VAL A 572 23.88 -2.06 24.34
C VAL A 572 24.08 -3.26 23.44
N TYR A 573 23.51 -4.41 23.78
CA TYR A 573 23.58 -5.62 22.95
C TYR A 573 22.18 -6.09 22.54
N CYS A 574 22.01 -6.42 21.26
CA CYS A 574 20.83 -7.07 20.70
C CYS A 574 21.10 -8.58 20.56
N ASN A 575 20.08 -9.40 20.80
CA ASN A 575 20.15 -10.83 20.53
C ASN A 575 19.85 -11.09 19.06
N VAL A 576 20.80 -11.70 18.36
CA VAL A 576 20.60 -12.19 17.00
C VAL A 576 20.62 -13.71 17.03
N THR A 577 19.54 -14.30 16.55
CA THR A 577 19.35 -15.75 16.50
C THR A 577 19.28 -16.19 15.05
N PHE A 578 20.18 -17.06 14.63
CA PHE A 578 20.08 -17.77 13.37
C PHE A 578 19.37 -19.10 13.62
N ILE A 579 18.30 -19.36 12.88
CA ILE A 579 17.48 -20.57 13.02
C ILE A 579 17.65 -21.49 11.81
N ASN A 580 17.29 -22.76 11.95
CA ASN A 580 17.28 -23.74 10.87
C ASN A 580 15.91 -23.76 10.15
N TYR A 581 15.76 -24.59 9.11
CA TYR A 581 14.51 -24.70 8.34
C TYR A 581 13.30 -25.15 9.18
N ASP A 582 13.53 -25.91 10.25
CA ASP A 582 12.53 -26.44 11.19
C ASP A 582 12.28 -25.52 12.39
N GLY A 583 12.91 -24.34 12.42
CA GLY A 583 12.82 -23.38 13.52
C GLY A 583 13.78 -23.64 14.69
N SER A 584 14.57 -24.72 14.66
CA SER A 584 15.60 -24.97 15.68
C SER A 584 16.71 -23.91 15.65
N VAL A 585 17.27 -23.57 16.81
CA VAL A 585 18.30 -22.52 16.91
C VAL A 585 19.67 -23.07 16.48
N LEU A 586 20.30 -22.45 15.48
CA LEU A 586 21.65 -22.81 15.00
C LEU A 586 22.74 -21.99 15.70
N SER A 587 22.47 -20.72 15.97
CA SER A 587 23.38 -19.84 16.69
C SER A 587 22.62 -18.70 17.34
N LYS A 588 23.02 -18.33 18.55
CA LYS A 588 22.50 -17.17 19.27
C LYS A 588 23.68 -16.35 19.75
N GLN A 589 23.66 -15.07 19.44
CA GLN A 589 24.75 -14.16 19.78
C GLN A 589 24.22 -12.82 20.28
N LYS A 590 25.00 -12.21 21.17
CA LYS A 590 24.81 -10.83 21.62
C LYS A 590 25.67 -9.91 20.77
N VAL A 591 25.02 -9.07 19.97
CA VAL A 591 25.68 -8.13 19.04
C VAL A 591 25.52 -6.72 19.59
N GLU A 592 26.61 -5.96 19.70
CA GLU A 592 26.52 -4.57 20.14
C GLU A 592 25.67 -3.75 19.16
N TYR A 593 24.82 -2.85 19.67
CA TYR A 593 23.90 -2.05 18.87
C TYR A 593 24.63 -1.30 17.75
N GLY A 594 24.14 -1.44 16.52
CA GLY A 594 24.73 -0.89 15.30
C GLY A 594 25.91 -1.67 14.74
N LYS A 595 26.34 -2.79 15.35
CA LYS A 595 27.36 -3.70 14.82
C LYS A 595 26.75 -4.86 14.03
N SER A 596 27.59 -5.57 13.28
CA SER A 596 27.18 -6.71 12.47
C SER A 596 27.14 -8.01 13.28
N ALA A 597 26.13 -8.83 13.03
CA ALA A 597 26.08 -10.21 13.51
C ALA A 597 27.02 -11.11 12.71
N VAL A 598 27.63 -12.07 13.39
CA VAL A 598 28.52 -13.08 12.77
C VAL A 598 27.67 -14.21 12.22
N VAL A 599 27.72 -14.43 10.91
CA VAL A 599 26.99 -15.51 10.25
C VAL A 599 27.51 -16.89 10.73
N PRO A 600 26.64 -17.87 11.06
CA PRO A 600 27.06 -19.19 11.48
C PRO A 600 27.83 -19.92 10.38
N LYS A 601 28.88 -20.66 10.75
CA LYS A 601 29.60 -21.56 9.82
C LYS A 601 28.79 -22.80 9.46
N THR A 602 27.83 -23.18 10.31
CA THR A 602 26.94 -24.31 10.07
C THR A 602 25.97 -23.97 8.95
N ILE A 603 26.10 -24.66 7.82
CA ILE A 603 25.19 -24.52 6.68
C ILE A 603 23.91 -25.31 7.01
N PRO A 604 22.74 -24.64 7.09
CA PRO A 604 21.49 -25.34 7.34
C PRO A 604 21.14 -26.25 6.17
N LYS A 605 20.58 -27.42 6.49
CA LYS A 605 20.16 -28.42 5.49
C LYS A 605 18.67 -28.65 5.63
N LYS A 606 17.95 -28.46 4.53
CA LYS A 606 16.54 -28.83 4.41
C LYS A 606 16.45 -30.19 3.70
N PRO A 607 15.73 -31.18 4.25
CA PRO A 607 15.52 -32.47 3.59
C PRO A 607 14.87 -32.29 2.22
N SER A 608 15.28 -33.10 1.24
CA SER A 608 14.57 -33.20 -0.04
C SER A 608 13.16 -33.74 0.19
N ASP A 609 12.21 -33.28 -0.63
CA ASP A 609 10.84 -33.83 -0.65
C ASP A 609 10.64 -34.74 -1.85
N GLU A 610 9.39 -35.11 -2.13
CA GLU A 610 9.02 -35.98 -3.25
C GLU A 610 9.54 -35.45 -4.59
N TYR A 611 9.59 -34.12 -4.79
CA TYR A 611 9.85 -33.49 -6.08
C TYR A 611 11.17 -32.72 -6.14
N TYR A 612 11.62 -32.12 -5.03
CA TYR A 612 12.71 -31.15 -5.02
C TYR A 612 13.84 -31.50 -4.05
N ASP A 613 15.06 -31.20 -4.49
CA ASP A 613 16.25 -31.08 -3.66
C ASP A 613 16.46 -29.61 -3.27
N TYR A 614 16.71 -29.35 -1.99
CA TYR A 614 16.89 -27.99 -1.46
C TYR A 614 18.36 -27.68 -1.20
N THR A 615 18.88 -26.64 -1.86
CA THR A 615 20.25 -26.15 -1.66
C THR A 615 20.21 -24.81 -0.93
N PHE A 616 21.00 -24.65 0.13
CA PHE A 616 21.10 -23.39 0.88
C PHE A 616 21.65 -22.28 -0.02
N GLU A 617 20.92 -21.17 -0.13
CA GLU A 617 21.26 -20.03 -1.00
C GLU A 617 21.81 -18.85 -0.19
N GLY A 618 21.48 -18.75 1.09
CA GLY A 618 21.94 -17.69 1.97
C GLY A 618 20.99 -17.46 3.14
N TRP A 619 21.26 -16.44 3.93
CA TRP A 619 20.41 -16.06 5.06
C TRP A 619 19.36 -15.03 4.65
N ASP A 620 18.24 -14.98 5.37
CA ASP A 620 17.24 -13.97 5.11
C ASP A 620 17.75 -12.57 5.43
N THR A 621 17.64 -11.68 4.44
CA THR A 621 18.07 -10.28 4.47
C THR A 621 16.90 -9.32 4.65
N THR A 622 15.68 -9.84 4.95
CA THR A 622 14.51 -9.01 5.32
C THR A 622 14.86 -8.05 6.46
N TYR A 623 15.75 -8.47 7.36
CA TYR A 623 16.34 -7.63 8.39
C TYR A 623 17.86 -7.51 8.18
N ASP A 624 18.39 -6.29 8.30
CA ASP A 624 19.82 -6.02 8.13
C ASP A 624 20.63 -6.49 9.35
N TYR A 625 21.06 -7.75 9.30
CA TYR A 625 21.93 -8.33 10.31
C TYR A 625 23.38 -7.84 10.23
N THR A 626 23.73 -7.04 9.22
CA THR A 626 25.03 -6.34 9.15
C THR A 626 25.02 -5.03 9.94
N LYS A 627 23.83 -4.52 10.31
CA LYS A 627 23.65 -3.35 11.18
C LYS A 627 22.50 -3.58 12.18
N VAL A 628 22.79 -4.30 13.25
CA VAL A 628 21.76 -4.77 14.20
C VAL A 628 21.26 -3.63 15.08
N THR A 629 20.00 -3.23 14.93
CA THR A 629 19.34 -2.18 15.75
C THR A 629 18.20 -2.72 16.62
N ALA A 630 17.86 -3.99 16.50
CA ALA A 630 16.85 -4.69 17.30
C ALA A 630 17.22 -6.17 17.46
N ASN A 631 16.49 -6.91 18.29
CA ASN A 631 16.64 -8.36 18.35
C ASN A 631 16.17 -8.97 17.02
N LEU A 632 16.97 -9.86 16.43
CA LEU A 632 16.69 -10.45 15.12
C LEU A 632 16.57 -11.98 15.24
N SER A 633 15.64 -12.54 14.47
CA SER A 633 15.59 -13.97 14.16
C SER A 633 15.76 -14.13 12.65
N ILE A 634 16.83 -14.79 12.22
CA ILE A 634 17.25 -14.86 10.82
C ILE A 634 17.09 -16.30 10.32
N ALA A 635 16.16 -16.48 9.39
CA ALA A 635 15.85 -17.77 8.78
C ALA A 635 16.75 -18.04 7.56
N PRO A 636 17.00 -19.30 7.19
CA PRO A 636 17.76 -19.68 6.00
C PRO A 636 16.89 -19.65 4.75
N LYS A 637 17.48 -19.23 3.62
CA LYS A 637 16.87 -19.31 2.28
C LYS A 637 17.40 -20.53 1.54
N PHE A 638 16.49 -21.27 0.92
CA PHE A 638 16.81 -22.47 0.14
C PHE A 638 16.30 -22.32 -1.28
N LYS A 639 17.13 -22.73 -2.25
CA LYS A 639 16.77 -22.91 -3.64
C LYS A 639 16.30 -24.35 -3.88
N ALA A 640 15.09 -24.51 -4.38
CA ALA A 640 14.55 -25.81 -4.78
C ALA A 640 15.03 -26.18 -6.20
N THR A 641 15.52 -27.41 -6.37
CA THR A 641 15.95 -27.99 -7.65
C THR A 641 15.12 -29.24 -7.90
N LEU A 642 14.39 -29.29 -9.02
CA LEU A 642 13.55 -30.44 -9.37
C LEU A 642 14.42 -31.68 -9.60
N LYS A 643 14.05 -32.83 -9.01
CA LYS A 643 14.83 -34.06 -9.16
C LYS A 643 14.82 -34.55 -10.62
N PRO A 644 15.91 -35.17 -11.10
CA PRO A 644 16.06 -35.61 -12.49
C PRO A 644 14.95 -36.56 -12.97
N GLU A 645 14.42 -37.41 -12.07
CA GLU A 645 13.30 -38.32 -12.35
C GLU A 645 12.00 -37.60 -12.74
N TYR A 646 11.81 -36.34 -12.32
CA TYR A 646 10.70 -35.47 -12.72
C TYR A 646 11.11 -34.44 -13.78
N ALA A 647 12.40 -34.33 -14.10
CA ALA A 647 12.92 -33.36 -15.06
C ALA A 647 12.61 -33.73 -16.54
N ASN A 648 12.29 -35.01 -16.82
CA ASN A 648 11.93 -35.50 -18.16
C ASN A 648 10.41 -35.56 -18.42
N ALA A 649 9.58 -35.04 -17.51
CA ALA A 649 8.14 -34.92 -17.69
C ALA A 649 7.70 -33.55 -18.30
N GLN A 650 8.65 -32.77 -18.84
CA GLN A 650 8.39 -31.48 -19.51
C GLN A 650 8.58 -31.52 -21.03
#